data_AF-A0A7U3UU20-F1
#
_entry.id   AF-A0A7U3UU20-F1
#
_cell.length_a   1.000
_cell.length_b   1.000
_cell.length_c   1.000
_cell.angle_alpha   90.00
_cell.angle_beta   90.00
_cell.angle_gamma   90.00
#
_symmetry.space_group_name_H-M   'P 1'
#
loop_
_entity.id
_entity.type
_entity.pdbx_description
1 polymer ?
#
loop_
_entity_poly.entity_id
_entity_poly.type
_entity_poly.pdbx_seq_one_letter_code
_entity_poly.pdbx_strand_id
1 'polypeptide(L)'
;MPDIDRRRFLQLAGGTAAASVLSGGIAKAAALPAVAGSGTLQDVEHVVVLMQENRSFDHYFGTLRGVRGFGDPRPAVLPSGRTVFHQADDAGHETLPFRPSADNLGLQFIQDLDHSWAGTHSAWNGGNYDNWVPAKSTTTMAYLTRQDIPFHHALADAFTICDAYHCSMLSSTDPNRYYMYTGYAGNDGQGGGPVLGNEEAGYGWTTFPEVLEAAGISWKVYQDVGTGLDASGGWGWTSDAFIGNYGDNSLLYFDQYRNARPGDPLYDKARTGTDAAGGDGFFDQLRSDVLSGRLPQVSWIASPEAFCEHPNWPANYGAWYVSQVLDALTADPDVWSRTAVFLTYDENDGFFDHVVPPFPPASAARGLSTVDVGRDLYTGGVSGYAAGPYGLGPRVPMIVISPWSTGGWVCSQTFDHTSIVQFVEKRFGVHNPNVSPWRRAICGDLTAAFDFTRGDASAPVLPGTAGYAPPNHDNPGDYVPTPPATGALPRQEAGLRHARALPYELAVDTRPVDGRMQFTFGNSGAAGAAFLVTSAVRSDGPWPYTVEAGRTLTDTWAMPAASSPYDFSVYGPNGFLRRMAGTAGSVGPEVTARHDASTGQVTLVFSNPGKTPVTFTATDAYAPGDHYTYTVAAGGSRSVPGWGVAAGNHWYDVTVTSASDSVYVRRFAGHVETGAASTNDPATLTD
;
A
#
# COMPACT_ATOMS: atom_id res chain seq x y z
N MET A 1 29.99 -13.37 -45.91
CA MET A 1 30.08 -12.53 -44.69
C MET A 1 30.45 -13.49 -43.58
N PRO A 2 31.66 -13.44 -43.00
CA PRO A 2 32.06 -14.48 -42.06
C PRO A 2 31.62 -14.13 -40.63
N ASP A 3 31.13 -15.16 -39.96
CA ASP A 3 30.62 -15.21 -38.59
C ASP A 3 31.53 -14.54 -37.56
N ILE A 4 30.92 -13.73 -36.69
CA ILE A 4 31.59 -13.18 -35.51
C ILE A 4 31.45 -14.21 -34.38
N ASP A 5 32.56 -14.89 -34.10
CA ASP A 5 32.73 -15.91 -33.07
C ASP A 5 32.54 -15.34 -31.65
N ARG A 6 31.76 -16.04 -30.80
CA ARG A 6 31.43 -15.70 -29.40
C ARG A 6 32.68 -15.41 -28.54
N ARG A 7 33.83 -15.97 -28.91
CA ARG A 7 35.11 -15.72 -28.22
C ARG A 7 35.69 -14.34 -28.45
N ARG A 8 35.39 -13.69 -29.57
CA ARG A 8 35.87 -12.35 -29.90
C ARG A 8 35.00 -11.25 -29.30
N PHE A 9 33.71 -11.53 -29.07
CA PHE A 9 32.82 -10.68 -28.29
C PHE A 9 33.27 -10.60 -26.81
N LEU A 10 33.69 -11.72 -26.22
CA LEU A 10 34.17 -11.76 -24.83
C LEU A 10 35.57 -11.14 -24.62
N GLN A 11 36.39 -11.05 -25.67
CA GLN A 11 37.72 -10.42 -25.57
C GLN A 11 37.69 -8.89 -25.75
N LEU A 12 36.61 -8.32 -26.29
CA LEU A 12 36.40 -6.87 -26.34
C LEU A 12 35.77 -6.31 -25.04
N ALA A 13 35.34 -7.16 -24.11
CA ALA A 13 34.86 -6.78 -22.78
C ALA A 13 35.99 -6.60 -21.74
N GLY A 14 37.23 -6.96 -22.09
CA GLY A 14 38.39 -6.88 -21.19
C GLY A 14 39.33 -5.73 -21.56
N GLY A 15 39.09 -4.53 -21.04
CA GLY A 15 40.12 -3.49 -20.98
C GLY A 15 39.86 -2.24 -21.82
N THR A 16 38.89 -1.43 -21.40
CA THR A 16 39.00 0.03 -21.36
C THR A 16 37.99 0.51 -20.33
N ALA A 17 38.50 1.07 -19.22
CA ALA A 17 37.69 1.85 -18.29
C ALA A 17 37.25 3.14 -19.03
N ALA A 18 36.21 3.04 -19.84
CA ALA A 18 35.35 4.18 -20.09
C ALA A 18 34.57 4.38 -18.79
N ALA A 19 34.89 5.46 -18.06
CA ALA A 19 34.07 5.88 -16.94
C ALA A 19 32.65 6.16 -17.47
N SER A 20 31.77 5.19 -17.29
CA SER A 20 30.34 5.32 -17.53
C SER A 20 29.79 6.27 -16.46
N VAL A 21 29.83 7.57 -16.75
CA VAL A 21 29.00 8.57 -16.08
C VAL A 21 27.57 8.35 -16.57
N LEU A 22 26.90 7.34 -16.02
CA LEU A 22 25.50 7.03 -16.27
C LEU A 22 24.80 6.84 -14.92
N SER A 23 23.79 7.71 -14.69
CA SER A 23 22.88 7.85 -13.54
C SER A 23 23.53 7.95 -12.15
N GLY A 24 24.01 9.14 -11.80
CA GLY A 24 24.59 9.45 -10.49
C GLY A 24 23.68 10.24 -9.54
N GLY A 25 22.51 10.74 -9.96
CA GLY A 25 21.70 11.63 -9.11
C GLY A 25 21.09 10.93 -7.91
N ILE A 26 20.73 9.65 -7.99
CA ILE A 26 20.14 8.96 -6.84
C ILE A 26 21.21 8.47 -5.84
N ALA A 27 22.37 7.99 -6.32
CA ALA A 27 23.52 7.76 -5.44
C ALA A 27 23.99 9.05 -4.76
N LYS A 28 23.86 10.21 -5.43
CA LYS A 28 24.02 11.52 -4.80
C LYS A 28 22.88 11.81 -3.82
N ALA A 29 21.62 11.65 -4.21
CA ALA A 29 20.43 11.90 -3.39
C ALA A 29 20.55 11.18 -2.04
N ALA A 30 20.92 9.93 -2.10
CA ALA A 30 20.95 9.05 -0.96
C ALA A 30 22.27 9.17 -0.17
N ALA A 31 23.27 9.88 -0.69
CA ALA A 31 24.52 10.24 0.01
C ALA A 31 24.52 11.67 0.56
N LEU A 32 23.56 12.51 0.18
CA LEU A 32 23.44 13.87 0.67
C LEU A 32 22.65 13.88 1.99
N PRO A 33 23.23 14.43 3.07
CA PRO A 33 22.53 14.49 4.35
C PRO A 33 21.34 15.45 4.27
N ALA A 34 20.39 15.25 5.18
CA ALA A 34 19.35 16.23 5.44
C ALA A 34 19.98 17.56 5.90
N VAL A 35 19.26 18.68 5.68
CA VAL A 35 19.67 19.95 6.28
C VAL A 35 19.74 19.82 7.81
N ALA A 36 20.74 20.43 8.43
CA ALA A 36 20.75 20.58 9.89
C ALA A 36 19.60 21.52 10.30
N GLY A 37 18.51 20.96 10.80
CA GLY A 37 17.27 21.68 11.14
C GLY A 37 16.78 21.42 12.56
N SER A 38 15.46 21.47 12.72
CA SER A 38 14.74 21.21 13.98
C SER A 38 14.73 19.74 14.39
N GLY A 39 15.03 18.82 13.48
CA GLY A 39 14.88 17.38 13.67
C GLY A 39 13.41 16.94 13.60
N THR A 40 12.57 17.70 12.90
CA THR A 40 11.13 17.48 12.80
C THR A 40 10.63 17.60 11.36
N LEU A 41 9.36 17.27 11.14
CA LEU A 41 8.68 17.46 9.85
C LEU A 41 8.87 18.87 9.27
N GLN A 42 9.03 19.90 10.12
CA GLN A 42 9.20 21.29 9.69
C GLN A 42 10.45 21.54 8.83
N ASP A 43 11.40 20.61 8.82
CA ASP A 43 12.61 20.72 8.02
C ASP A 43 12.38 20.42 6.53
N VAL A 44 11.25 19.81 6.16
CA VAL A 44 10.85 19.55 4.76
C VAL A 44 10.40 20.86 4.12
N GLU A 45 11.10 21.45 3.17
CA GLU A 45 10.61 22.65 2.47
C GLU A 45 9.79 22.31 1.22
N HIS A 46 10.11 21.19 0.57
CA HIS A 46 9.51 20.78 -0.69
C HIS A 46 8.94 19.36 -0.60
N VAL A 47 7.69 19.20 -1.02
CA VAL A 47 7.03 17.91 -1.22
C VAL A 47 6.82 17.72 -2.72
N VAL A 48 7.38 16.65 -3.29
CA VAL A 48 7.23 16.29 -4.70
C VAL A 48 6.47 14.98 -4.80
N VAL A 49 5.41 14.95 -5.59
CA VAL A 49 4.58 13.75 -5.79
C VAL A 49 4.70 13.31 -7.24
N LEU A 50 5.17 12.08 -7.44
CA LEU A 50 5.18 11.40 -8.74
C LEU A 50 4.30 10.16 -8.60
N MET A 51 3.12 10.23 -9.20
CA MET A 51 2.16 9.13 -9.25
C MET A 51 2.21 8.49 -10.64
N GLN A 52 2.70 7.25 -10.68
CA GLN A 52 2.76 6.38 -11.85
C GLN A 52 1.44 5.59 -12.02
N GLU A 53 1.35 4.84 -13.11
CA GLU A 53 0.29 3.95 -13.58
C GLU A 53 0.78 2.48 -13.60
N ASN A 54 -0.11 1.55 -13.87
CA ASN A 54 -0.88 0.92 -12.81
C ASN A 54 -0.20 -0.34 -12.28
N ARG A 55 0.10 -0.43 -10.97
CA ARG A 55 0.86 -1.56 -10.40
C ARG A 55 0.43 -1.90 -8.98
N SER A 56 0.10 -3.18 -8.75
CA SER A 56 -0.10 -3.67 -7.40
C SER A 56 1.22 -3.77 -6.63
N PHE A 57 1.16 -3.69 -5.30
CA PHE A 57 2.33 -3.85 -4.45
C PHE A 57 2.97 -5.24 -4.64
N ASP A 58 2.18 -6.32 -4.56
CA ASP A 58 2.71 -7.67 -4.72
C ASP A 58 3.28 -7.93 -6.13
N HIS A 59 2.74 -7.28 -7.17
CA HIS A 59 3.27 -7.41 -8.53
C HIS A 59 4.70 -6.89 -8.65
N TYR A 60 5.09 -5.82 -7.96
CA TYR A 60 6.47 -5.32 -7.98
C TYR A 60 7.34 -5.82 -6.82
N PHE A 61 6.77 -5.88 -5.62
CA PHE A 61 7.52 -6.02 -4.37
C PHE A 61 7.10 -7.21 -3.54
N GLY A 62 6.18 -8.07 -4.02
CA GLY A 62 5.76 -9.27 -3.30
C GLY A 62 6.92 -10.23 -3.00
N THR A 63 8.01 -10.17 -3.75
CA THR A 63 9.24 -10.95 -3.53
C THR A 63 10.34 -10.21 -2.74
N LEU A 64 10.21 -8.90 -2.52
CA LEU A 64 11.23 -8.08 -1.86
C LEU A 64 11.46 -8.54 -0.41
N ARG A 65 12.72 -8.55 0.05
CA ARG A 65 13.02 -8.93 1.44
C ARG A 65 12.32 -8.03 2.46
N GLY A 66 11.71 -8.65 3.46
CA GLY A 66 11.21 -7.99 4.67
C GLY A 66 10.02 -7.04 4.50
N VAL A 67 9.31 -7.08 3.37
CA VAL A 67 7.97 -6.48 3.26
C VAL A 67 6.91 -7.53 3.52
N ARG A 68 5.67 -7.12 3.80
CA ARG A 68 4.50 -8.00 3.78
C ARG A 68 4.17 -8.39 2.34
N GLY A 69 4.79 -9.45 1.84
CA GLY A 69 4.65 -9.96 0.47
C GLY A 69 4.23 -11.43 0.42
N PHE A 70 4.69 -12.18 -0.58
CA PHE A 70 4.32 -13.58 -0.80
C PHE A 70 4.73 -14.54 0.33
N GLY A 71 5.66 -14.11 1.20
CA GLY A 71 6.07 -14.83 2.38
C GLY A 71 5.30 -14.45 3.65
N ASP A 72 4.21 -13.67 3.59
CA ASP A 72 3.38 -13.33 4.75
C ASP A 72 3.03 -14.61 5.54
N PRO A 73 3.41 -14.73 6.83
CA PRO A 73 3.10 -15.91 7.65
C PRO A 73 1.62 -15.98 8.07
N ARG A 74 0.85 -14.91 7.83
CA ARG A 74 -0.54 -14.75 8.27
C ARG A 74 -1.44 -14.20 7.14
N PRO A 75 -1.43 -14.82 5.95
CA PRO A 75 -2.31 -14.41 4.87
C PRO A 75 -3.77 -14.68 5.26
N ALA A 76 -4.70 -13.91 4.70
CA ALA A 76 -6.11 -14.16 4.90
C ALA A 76 -6.50 -15.57 4.39
N VAL A 77 -7.43 -16.22 5.08
CA VAL A 77 -7.98 -17.52 4.69
C VAL A 77 -9.32 -17.29 3.99
N LEU A 78 -9.44 -17.81 2.78
CA LEU A 78 -10.63 -17.73 1.93
C LEU A 78 -11.74 -18.64 2.46
N PRO A 79 -13.01 -18.46 2.02
CA PRO A 79 -14.10 -19.39 2.32
C PRO A 79 -13.81 -20.86 1.94
N SER A 80 -12.93 -21.09 0.96
CA SER A 80 -12.45 -22.43 0.57
C SER A 80 -11.58 -23.12 1.63
N GLY A 81 -11.11 -22.39 2.65
CA GLY A 81 -10.15 -22.84 3.65
C GLY A 81 -8.69 -22.77 3.19
N ARG A 82 -8.43 -22.33 1.96
CA ARG A 82 -7.08 -22.04 1.44
C ARG A 82 -6.67 -20.60 1.79
N THR A 83 -5.38 -20.31 1.68
CA THR A 83 -4.90 -18.92 1.78
C THR A 83 -5.33 -18.12 0.56
N VAL A 84 -5.45 -16.80 0.71
CA VAL A 84 -5.82 -15.83 -0.34
C VAL A 84 -5.02 -15.96 -1.65
N PHE A 85 -3.80 -16.49 -1.60
CA PHE A 85 -3.01 -16.78 -2.80
C PHE A 85 -3.62 -17.83 -3.76
N HIS A 86 -4.56 -18.66 -3.29
CA HIS A 86 -5.22 -19.70 -4.09
C HIS A 86 -6.50 -19.14 -4.73
N GLN A 87 -6.37 -18.56 -5.93
CA GLN A 87 -7.49 -17.98 -6.67
C GLN A 87 -8.02 -18.97 -7.71
N ALA A 88 -9.29 -19.36 -7.61
CA ALA A 88 -9.89 -20.36 -8.49
C ALA A 88 -10.64 -19.71 -9.67
N ASP A 89 -10.60 -20.35 -10.84
CA ASP A 89 -11.49 -20.02 -11.96
C ASP A 89 -12.90 -20.64 -11.78
N ASP A 90 -13.82 -20.35 -12.70
CA ASP A 90 -15.20 -20.89 -12.68
C ASP A 90 -15.26 -22.43 -12.77
N ALA A 91 -14.19 -23.08 -13.25
CA ALA A 91 -14.06 -24.52 -13.32
C ALA A 91 -13.39 -25.13 -12.06
N GLY A 92 -12.96 -24.30 -11.11
CA GLY A 92 -12.29 -24.69 -9.87
C GLY A 92 -10.78 -24.92 -10.01
N HIS A 93 -10.15 -24.51 -11.11
CA HIS A 93 -8.70 -24.56 -11.24
C HIS A 93 -8.06 -23.39 -10.49
N GLU A 94 -7.18 -23.71 -9.55
CA GLU A 94 -6.45 -22.71 -8.78
C GLU A 94 -5.23 -22.17 -9.56
N THR A 95 -5.10 -20.84 -9.60
CA THR A 95 -3.90 -20.14 -10.04
C THR A 95 -3.23 -19.50 -8.82
N LEU A 96 -1.94 -19.78 -8.65
CA LEU A 96 -1.06 -19.14 -7.67
C LEU A 96 -0.32 -17.97 -8.31
N PRO A 97 0.20 -17.00 -7.53
CA PRO A 97 1.08 -15.98 -8.06
C PRO A 97 2.27 -16.59 -8.82
N PHE A 98 2.60 -16.08 -10.00
CA PHE A 98 3.68 -16.62 -10.84
C PHE A 98 4.51 -15.53 -11.50
N ARG A 99 5.82 -15.78 -11.66
CA ARG A 99 6.68 -14.95 -12.52
C ARG A 99 6.54 -15.45 -13.95
N PRO A 100 6.14 -14.60 -14.92
CA PRO A 100 6.15 -14.95 -16.34
C PRO A 100 7.54 -15.42 -16.81
N SER A 101 7.55 -16.28 -17.84
CA SER A 101 8.80 -16.92 -18.32
C SER A 101 9.60 -16.08 -19.31
N ALA A 102 9.10 -14.93 -19.74
CA ALA A 102 9.80 -14.09 -20.71
C ALA A 102 11.17 -13.63 -20.19
N ASP A 103 12.12 -13.58 -21.11
CA ASP A 103 13.40 -12.92 -20.89
C ASP A 103 13.20 -11.41 -20.81
N ASN A 104 13.98 -10.73 -19.97
CA ASN A 104 13.93 -9.28 -19.76
C ASN A 104 12.50 -8.76 -19.47
N LEU A 105 11.80 -9.36 -18.50
CA LEU A 105 10.38 -9.11 -18.26
C LEU A 105 10.06 -7.62 -17.99
N GLY A 106 10.95 -6.86 -17.35
CA GLY A 106 10.77 -5.40 -17.15
C GLY A 106 10.80 -4.55 -18.43
N LEU A 107 11.18 -5.14 -19.57
CA LEU A 107 11.12 -4.53 -20.90
C LEU A 107 9.92 -5.02 -21.74
N GLN A 108 9.02 -5.82 -21.15
CA GLN A 108 7.82 -6.29 -21.83
C GLN A 108 6.67 -5.30 -21.64
N PHE A 109 5.79 -5.22 -22.66
CA PHE A 109 4.57 -4.42 -22.71
C PHE A 109 3.45 -5.29 -22.15
N ILE A 110 3.38 -5.47 -20.83
CA ILE A 110 2.44 -6.43 -20.23
C ILE A 110 1.01 -5.99 -20.54
N GLN A 111 0.11 -6.91 -20.87
CA GLN A 111 -1.28 -6.55 -21.14
C GLN A 111 -1.90 -5.73 -20.00
N ASP A 112 -2.74 -4.77 -20.40
CA ASP A 112 -3.66 -4.06 -19.53
C ASP A 112 -4.78 -5.00 -19.03
N LEU A 113 -5.23 -4.81 -17.80
CA LEU A 113 -6.25 -5.62 -17.12
C LEU A 113 -7.48 -4.79 -16.76
N ASP A 114 -8.59 -5.47 -16.45
CA ASP A 114 -9.79 -4.76 -15.99
C ASP A 114 -9.55 -4.17 -14.59
N HIS A 115 -9.38 -2.85 -14.51
CA HIS A 115 -9.35 -2.06 -13.27
C HIS A 115 -10.60 -1.17 -13.08
N SER A 116 -11.71 -1.48 -13.76
CA SER A 116 -12.97 -0.76 -13.57
C SER A 116 -13.57 -0.99 -12.18
N TRP A 117 -14.48 -0.11 -11.74
CA TRP A 117 -15.31 -0.33 -10.56
C TRP A 117 -15.95 -1.71 -10.55
N ALA A 118 -16.53 -2.13 -11.68
CA ALA A 118 -17.22 -3.41 -11.79
C ALA A 118 -16.26 -4.60 -11.63
N GLY A 119 -15.13 -4.60 -12.35
CA GLY A 119 -14.11 -5.64 -12.29
C GLY A 119 -13.45 -5.73 -10.93
N THR A 120 -13.09 -4.58 -10.33
CA THR A 120 -12.42 -4.53 -9.04
C THR A 120 -13.35 -4.89 -7.88
N HIS A 121 -14.62 -4.47 -7.89
CA HIS A 121 -15.61 -4.97 -6.94
C HIS A 121 -15.93 -6.46 -7.12
N SER A 122 -15.90 -6.96 -8.36
CA SER A 122 -16.06 -8.39 -8.65
C SER A 122 -14.92 -9.21 -8.05
N ALA A 123 -13.66 -8.78 -8.19
CA ALA A 123 -12.49 -9.42 -7.58
C ALA A 123 -12.52 -9.36 -6.04
N TRP A 124 -12.93 -8.21 -5.49
CA TRP A 124 -13.08 -8.01 -4.04
C TRP A 124 -14.16 -8.88 -3.41
N ASN A 125 -15.24 -9.16 -4.16
CA ASN A 125 -16.33 -10.07 -3.81
C ASN A 125 -16.89 -9.89 -2.38
N GLY A 126 -17.27 -8.65 -2.03
CA GLY A 126 -17.85 -8.36 -0.71
C GLY A 126 -16.87 -8.53 0.47
N GLY A 127 -15.57 -8.53 0.19
CA GLY A 127 -14.50 -8.75 1.15
C GLY A 127 -14.02 -10.19 1.26
N ASN A 128 -14.68 -11.15 0.58
CA ASN A 128 -14.18 -12.54 0.52
C ASN A 128 -12.85 -12.63 -0.22
N TYR A 129 -12.63 -11.73 -1.19
CA TYR A 129 -11.34 -11.53 -1.87
C TYR A 129 -10.82 -12.79 -2.58
N ASP A 130 -11.74 -13.57 -3.15
CA ASP A 130 -11.55 -14.91 -3.69
C ASP A 130 -11.91 -15.05 -5.18
N ASN A 131 -12.14 -13.93 -5.89
CA ASN A 131 -12.70 -13.93 -7.24
C ASN A 131 -11.84 -13.18 -8.27
N TRP A 132 -10.52 -13.15 -8.08
CA TRP A 132 -9.61 -12.37 -8.93
C TRP A 132 -9.48 -12.90 -10.36
N VAL A 133 -9.33 -14.21 -10.52
CA VAL A 133 -9.13 -14.84 -11.84
C VAL A 133 -10.38 -14.71 -12.72
N PRO A 134 -11.62 -14.99 -12.23
CA PRO A 134 -12.83 -14.77 -13.02
C PRO A 134 -13.11 -13.29 -13.33
N ALA A 135 -12.76 -12.39 -12.41
CA ALA A 135 -13.02 -10.96 -12.59
C ALA A 135 -12.08 -10.28 -13.60
N LYS A 136 -10.85 -10.79 -13.78
CA LYS A 136 -9.81 -10.10 -14.56
C LYS A 136 -9.22 -11.02 -15.62
N SER A 137 -8.39 -11.98 -15.21
CA SER A 137 -7.88 -13.13 -15.98
C SER A 137 -6.79 -13.81 -15.14
N THR A 138 -6.14 -14.86 -15.65
CA THR A 138 -4.97 -15.44 -14.95
C THR A 138 -3.77 -14.50 -14.90
N THR A 139 -3.67 -13.53 -15.81
CA THR A 139 -2.60 -12.51 -15.82
C THR A 139 -2.59 -11.66 -14.54
N THR A 140 -3.72 -11.52 -13.86
CA THR A 140 -3.78 -10.85 -12.54
C THR A 140 -2.76 -11.42 -11.55
N MET A 141 -2.45 -12.72 -11.64
CA MET A 141 -1.53 -13.40 -10.73
C MET A 141 -0.05 -13.26 -11.13
N ALA A 142 0.28 -12.49 -12.18
CA ALA A 142 1.66 -12.26 -12.60
C ALA A 142 2.38 -11.31 -11.63
N TYR A 143 3.68 -11.55 -11.38
CA TYR A 143 4.55 -10.64 -10.63
C TYR A 143 5.96 -10.54 -11.24
N LEU A 144 6.68 -9.50 -10.84
CA LEU A 144 8.05 -9.19 -11.20
C LEU A 144 9.01 -9.43 -10.02
N THR A 145 10.26 -9.70 -10.36
CA THR A 145 11.35 -9.90 -9.40
C THR A 145 12.38 -8.77 -9.48
N ARG A 146 13.34 -8.76 -8.55
CA ARG A 146 14.50 -7.86 -8.59
C ARG A 146 15.25 -7.91 -9.93
N GLN A 147 15.35 -9.08 -10.55
CA GLN A 147 16.02 -9.23 -11.85
C GLN A 147 15.26 -8.52 -12.98
N ASP A 148 13.93 -8.39 -12.82
CA ASP A 148 13.06 -7.78 -13.83
C ASP A 148 13.03 -6.26 -13.71
N ILE A 149 12.93 -5.75 -12.47
CA ILE A 149 12.84 -4.32 -12.13
C ILE A 149 13.89 -3.91 -11.07
N PRO A 150 15.19 -4.02 -11.39
CA PRO A 150 16.27 -3.83 -10.41
C PRO A 150 16.33 -2.40 -9.87
N PHE A 151 15.89 -1.40 -10.65
CA PHE A 151 15.86 0.00 -10.23
C PHE A 151 14.88 0.22 -9.06
N HIS A 152 13.63 -0.25 -9.20
CA HIS A 152 12.58 -0.12 -8.18
C HIS A 152 12.96 -0.83 -6.88
N HIS A 153 13.50 -2.05 -6.99
CA HIS A 153 14.01 -2.80 -5.82
C HIS A 153 15.18 -2.08 -5.15
N ALA A 154 16.05 -1.44 -5.92
CA ALA A 154 17.18 -0.69 -5.37
C ALA A 154 16.74 0.63 -4.72
N LEU A 155 15.69 1.30 -5.24
CA LEU A 155 15.04 2.43 -4.56
C LEU A 155 14.46 2.01 -3.20
N ALA A 156 13.73 0.89 -3.16
CA ALA A 156 13.20 0.34 -1.91
C ALA A 156 14.30 -0.10 -0.93
N ASP A 157 15.48 -0.47 -1.42
CA ASP A 157 16.64 -0.76 -0.58
C ASP A 157 17.36 0.49 -0.07
N ALA A 158 17.23 1.61 -0.76
CA ALA A 158 17.82 2.88 -0.37
C ALA A 158 16.94 3.65 0.62
N PHE A 159 15.63 3.64 0.41
CA PHE A 159 14.68 4.50 1.10
C PHE A 159 13.56 3.72 1.80
N THR A 160 12.65 4.41 2.50
CA THR A 160 11.51 3.76 3.15
C THR A 160 10.48 3.33 2.10
N ILE A 161 10.15 2.04 2.06
CA ILE A 161 8.99 1.50 1.33
C ILE A 161 7.80 1.33 2.28
N CYS A 162 6.60 1.70 1.84
CA CYS A 162 5.36 1.51 2.59
C CYS A 162 4.63 0.27 2.05
N ASP A 163 4.48 -0.79 2.86
CA ASP A 163 3.88 -2.07 2.45
C ASP A 163 2.41 -2.22 2.89
N ALA A 164 1.81 -1.13 3.36
CA ALA A 164 0.40 -1.01 3.69
C ALA A 164 -0.21 0.28 3.10
N TYR A 165 0.29 0.70 1.93
CA TYR A 165 -0.26 1.82 1.15
C TYR A 165 -1.24 1.29 0.09
N HIS A 166 -2.46 1.79 0.12
CA HIS A 166 -3.57 1.33 -0.72
C HIS A 166 -3.94 2.38 -1.77
N CYS A 167 -4.41 1.96 -2.94
CA CYS A 167 -5.15 2.90 -3.78
C CYS A 167 -6.43 3.32 -3.04
N SER A 168 -6.84 4.57 -3.22
CA SER A 168 -7.92 5.15 -2.44
C SER A 168 -9.29 4.59 -2.82
N MET A 169 -9.49 4.16 -4.07
CA MET A 169 -10.75 3.64 -4.59
C MET A 169 -10.56 2.24 -5.21
N LEU A 170 -11.57 1.39 -5.07
CA LEU A 170 -11.76 0.14 -5.80
C LEU A 170 -12.21 0.41 -7.26
N SER A 171 -11.45 1.22 -7.99
CA SER A 171 -11.76 1.61 -9.37
C SER A 171 -10.52 2.12 -10.11
N SER A 172 -10.76 2.69 -11.29
CA SER A 172 -9.82 3.18 -12.30
C SER A 172 -8.96 4.36 -11.82
N THR A 173 -8.06 4.78 -12.71
CA THR A 173 -7.08 5.86 -12.55
C THR A 173 -7.63 7.17 -11.99
N ASP A 174 -8.59 7.77 -12.69
CA ASP A 174 -9.01 9.14 -12.42
C ASP A 174 -9.59 9.32 -11.01
N PRO A 175 -10.52 8.45 -10.55
CA PRO A 175 -11.01 8.50 -9.17
C PRO A 175 -9.89 8.42 -8.13
N ASN A 176 -8.85 7.62 -8.35
CA ASN A 176 -7.70 7.52 -7.46
C ASN A 176 -6.85 8.80 -7.48
N ARG A 177 -6.60 9.38 -8.65
CA ARG A 177 -5.91 10.68 -8.80
C ARG A 177 -6.72 11.82 -8.18
N TYR A 178 -8.06 11.79 -8.21
CA TYR A 178 -8.89 12.77 -7.49
C TYR A 178 -8.71 12.71 -5.97
N TYR A 179 -8.46 11.53 -5.37
CA TYR A 179 -8.12 11.45 -3.95
C TYR A 179 -6.76 12.11 -3.63
N MET A 180 -5.76 11.98 -4.51
CA MET A 180 -4.48 12.68 -4.36
C MET A 180 -4.65 14.20 -4.47
N TYR A 181 -5.39 14.66 -5.48
CA TYR A 181 -5.54 16.10 -5.75
C TYR A 181 -6.58 16.78 -4.88
N THR A 182 -7.56 16.06 -4.32
CA THR A 182 -8.71 16.69 -3.68
C THR A 182 -9.13 16.04 -2.37
N GLY A 183 -8.66 14.83 -2.04
CA GLY A 183 -9.02 14.11 -0.82
C GLY A 183 -10.28 13.24 -0.92
N TYR A 184 -11.01 13.32 -2.04
CA TYR A 184 -12.15 12.45 -2.38
C TYR A 184 -12.45 12.49 -3.89
N ALA A 185 -13.51 11.83 -4.35
CA ALA A 185 -13.94 11.83 -5.77
C ALA A 185 -15.37 12.38 -5.93
N GLY A 186 -15.73 13.43 -5.17
CA GLY A 186 -17.09 13.97 -5.17
C GLY A 186 -18.12 13.06 -4.47
N ASN A 187 -17.68 12.32 -3.44
CA ASN A 187 -18.44 11.25 -2.77
C ASN A 187 -19.79 11.70 -2.17
N ASP A 188 -20.02 12.99 -2.00
CA ASP A 188 -21.28 13.56 -1.51
C ASP A 188 -22.32 13.83 -2.62
N GLY A 189 -21.98 13.53 -3.87
CA GLY A 189 -22.83 13.74 -5.04
C GLY A 189 -22.93 15.20 -5.48
N GLN A 190 -22.10 16.09 -4.92
CA GLN A 190 -22.09 17.50 -5.31
C GLN A 190 -21.00 17.77 -6.35
N GLY A 191 -21.14 18.90 -7.07
CA GLY A 191 -20.11 19.37 -8.01
C GLY A 191 -19.84 18.41 -9.18
N GLY A 192 -20.80 17.58 -9.57
CA GLY A 192 -20.65 16.62 -10.68
C GLY A 192 -20.20 15.22 -10.27
N GLY A 193 -19.96 14.97 -8.98
CA GLY A 193 -19.66 13.64 -8.44
C GLY A 193 -20.92 12.81 -8.09
N PRO A 194 -20.74 11.61 -7.53
CA PRO A 194 -19.45 10.93 -7.35
C PRO A 194 -18.90 10.42 -8.68
N VAL A 195 -17.58 10.50 -8.84
CA VAL A 195 -16.87 9.98 -10.02
C VAL A 195 -16.35 8.59 -9.70
N LEU A 196 -16.76 7.61 -10.51
CA LEU A 196 -16.54 6.19 -10.24
C LEU A 196 -15.71 5.51 -11.32
N GLY A 197 -15.42 6.20 -12.43
CA GLY A 197 -14.49 5.76 -13.47
C GLY A 197 -13.82 6.98 -14.13
N ASN A 198 -13.35 6.79 -15.37
CA ASN A 198 -12.64 7.82 -16.12
C ASN A 198 -13.61 8.67 -16.96
N GLU A 199 -14.67 9.23 -16.34
CA GLU A 199 -15.69 9.98 -17.07
C GLU A 199 -15.22 11.36 -17.59
N GLU A 200 -14.23 11.98 -16.93
CA GLU A 200 -13.61 13.24 -17.36
C GLU A 200 -14.63 14.37 -17.67
N ALA A 201 -15.75 14.40 -16.95
CA ALA A 201 -16.94 15.12 -17.39
C ALA A 201 -16.96 16.63 -17.08
N GLY A 202 -16.17 17.10 -16.10
CA GLY A 202 -16.26 18.47 -15.59
C GLY A 202 -16.77 18.52 -14.16
N TYR A 203 -15.93 19.00 -13.26
CA TYR A 203 -16.16 18.91 -11.83
C TYR A 203 -15.99 20.25 -11.12
N GLY A 204 -16.80 20.50 -10.10
CA GLY A 204 -16.92 21.81 -9.45
C GLY A 204 -16.63 21.84 -7.95
N TRP A 205 -16.10 20.77 -7.36
CA TRP A 205 -15.66 20.79 -5.97
C TRP A 205 -14.25 21.36 -5.82
N THR A 206 -13.92 21.83 -4.62
CA THR A 206 -12.62 22.43 -4.32
C THR A 206 -11.51 21.38 -4.35
N THR A 207 -10.44 21.70 -5.07
CA THR A 207 -9.21 20.90 -5.15
C THR A 207 -8.22 21.32 -4.05
N PHE A 208 -7.30 20.43 -3.69
CA PHE A 208 -6.27 20.73 -2.70
C PHE A 208 -5.30 21.82 -3.16
N PRO A 209 -4.86 21.90 -4.43
CA PRO A 209 -4.08 23.04 -4.90
C PRO A 209 -4.78 24.40 -4.72
N GLU A 210 -6.12 24.48 -4.86
CA GLU A 210 -6.87 25.71 -4.52
C GLU A 210 -6.78 26.05 -3.03
N VAL A 211 -6.80 25.04 -2.14
CA VAL A 211 -6.58 25.24 -0.70
C VAL A 211 -5.17 25.76 -0.43
N LEU A 212 -4.15 25.22 -1.12
CA LEU A 212 -2.76 25.67 -1.01
C LEU A 212 -2.61 27.11 -1.51
N GLU A 213 -3.20 27.43 -2.67
CA GLU A 213 -3.18 28.78 -3.25
C GLU A 213 -3.76 29.80 -2.28
N ALA A 214 -4.93 29.51 -1.71
CA ALA A 214 -5.59 30.40 -0.76
C ALA A 214 -4.78 30.62 0.53
N ALA A 215 -3.97 29.63 0.93
CA ALA A 215 -3.08 29.70 2.09
C ALA A 215 -1.71 30.35 1.77
N GLY A 216 -1.44 30.72 0.52
CA GLY A 216 -0.16 31.26 0.09
C GLY A 216 0.98 30.23 0.06
N ILE A 217 0.64 28.93 -0.01
CA ILE A 217 1.61 27.84 -0.16
C ILE A 217 1.87 27.66 -1.64
N SER A 218 3.14 27.77 -2.05
CA SER A 218 3.49 27.67 -3.47
C SER A 218 3.33 26.23 -3.99
N TRP A 219 2.73 26.10 -5.16
CA TRP A 219 2.55 24.82 -5.83
C TRP A 219 2.67 24.90 -7.35
N LYS A 220 2.92 23.76 -8.01
CA LYS A 220 2.97 23.63 -9.48
C LYS A 220 2.81 22.17 -9.92
N VAL A 221 2.28 21.96 -11.13
CA VAL A 221 2.35 20.68 -11.85
C VAL A 221 3.46 20.77 -12.90
N TYR A 222 4.39 19.82 -12.89
CA TYR A 222 5.39 19.63 -13.95
C TYR A 222 4.92 18.51 -14.88
N GLN A 223 4.74 18.84 -16.16
CA GLN A 223 4.19 17.95 -17.18
C GLN A 223 4.61 18.44 -18.57
N ASP A 224 4.37 17.62 -19.59
CA ASP A 224 4.45 18.03 -20.99
C ASP A 224 3.07 18.47 -21.51
N VAL A 225 3.03 19.48 -22.39
CA VAL A 225 1.76 20.00 -22.91
C VAL A 225 1.15 19.13 -24.00
N GLY A 226 1.92 18.23 -24.62
CA GLY A 226 1.48 17.39 -25.73
C GLY A 226 0.88 18.21 -26.86
N THR A 227 -0.36 17.88 -27.25
CA THR A 227 -1.13 18.63 -28.24
C THR A 227 -1.89 19.83 -27.67
N GLY A 228 -1.85 20.02 -26.35
CA GLY A 228 -2.43 21.15 -25.63
C GLY A 228 -3.19 20.73 -24.37
N LEU A 229 -3.09 21.55 -23.32
CA LEU A 229 -3.78 21.37 -22.03
C LEU A 229 -5.13 22.11 -22.02
N ASP A 230 -5.87 21.97 -23.11
CA ASP A 230 -7.20 22.54 -23.31
C ASP A 230 -8.12 21.58 -24.08
N ALA A 231 -9.39 21.96 -24.23
CA ALA A 231 -10.38 21.14 -24.93
C ALA A 231 -10.03 20.82 -26.39
N SER A 232 -9.26 21.68 -27.06
CA SER A 232 -8.83 21.45 -28.44
C SER A 232 -7.61 20.53 -28.52
N GLY A 233 -6.76 20.57 -27.51
CA GLY A 233 -5.56 19.73 -27.37
C GLY A 233 -5.79 18.41 -26.63
N GLY A 234 -7.02 18.11 -26.19
CA GLY A 234 -7.35 16.86 -25.50
C GLY A 234 -6.97 16.83 -24.03
N TRP A 235 -6.76 17.99 -23.39
CA TRP A 235 -6.37 18.09 -21.97
C TRP A 235 -5.09 17.31 -21.62
N GLY A 236 -4.13 17.24 -22.55
CA GLY A 236 -2.87 16.51 -22.36
C GLY A 236 -2.91 15.05 -22.83
N TRP A 237 -4.08 14.57 -23.25
CA TRP A 237 -4.24 13.30 -23.95
C TRP A 237 -3.82 13.43 -25.42
N THR A 238 -3.04 12.48 -25.93
CA THR A 238 -2.51 12.46 -27.29
C THR A 238 -2.33 11.03 -27.79
N SER A 239 -2.29 10.83 -29.11
CA SER A 239 -1.95 9.53 -29.72
C SER A 239 -0.45 9.21 -29.71
N ASP A 240 0.40 10.19 -29.39
CA ASP A 240 1.84 9.98 -29.25
C ASP A 240 2.18 9.79 -27.78
N ALA A 241 2.46 8.55 -27.39
CA ALA A 241 2.75 8.14 -26.02
C ALA A 241 3.98 8.83 -25.40
N PHE A 242 4.81 9.51 -26.19
CA PHE A 242 6.03 10.16 -25.73
C PHE A 242 5.85 11.65 -25.41
N ILE A 243 4.67 12.24 -25.64
CA ILE A 243 4.36 13.64 -25.29
C ILE A 243 3.06 13.72 -24.49
N GLY A 244 2.75 14.89 -23.93
CA GLY A 244 1.58 15.11 -23.10
C GLY A 244 1.72 14.51 -21.70
N ASN A 245 0.57 14.28 -21.06
CA ASN A 245 0.51 13.81 -19.68
C ASN A 245 -0.42 12.60 -19.51
N TYR A 246 -0.89 12.01 -20.61
CA TYR A 246 -1.78 10.84 -20.60
C TYR A 246 -3.12 11.00 -19.84
N GLY A 247 -3.53 12.23 -19.49
CA GLY A 247 -4.68 12.46 -18.61
C GLY A 247 -4.35 12.42 -17.12
N ASP A 248 -3.09 12.12 -16.76
CA ASP A 248 -2.62 11.94 -15.38
C ASP A 248 -2.66 13.22 -14.51
N ASN A 249 -2.84 14.38 -15.15
CA ASN A 249 -3.17 15.63 -14.49
C ASN A 249 -4.68 15.85 -14.47
N SER A 250 -5.38 15.10 -13.61
CA SER A 250 -6.83 15.14 -13.51
C SER A 250 -7.40 16.50 -13.01
N LEU A 251 -6.56 17.45 -12.59
CA LEU A 251 -6.99 18.84 -12.33
C LEU A 251 -7.59 19.49 -13.58
N LEU A 252 -7.17 19.07 -14.77
CA LEU A 252 -7.67 19.59 -16.05
C LEU A 252 -9.15 19.25 -16.29
N TYR A 253 -9.72 18.32 -15.52
CA TYR A 253 -11.13 17.98 -15.57
C TYR A 253 -12.01 18.80 -14.63
N PHE A 254 -11.44 19.71 -13.85
CA PHE A 254 -12.17 20.62 -12.98
C PHE A 254 -12.51 21.93 -13.70
N ASP A 255 -13.76 22.38 -13.54
CA ASP A 255 -14.28 23.56 -14.24
C ASP A 255 -13.48 24.82 -13.91
N GLN A 256 -12.94 24.94 -12.69
CA GLN A 256 -12.07 26.05 -12.30
C GLN A 256 -10.83 26.13 -13.19
N TYR A 257 -10.21 25.00 -13.50
CA TYR A 257 -9.01 24.91 -14.32
C TYR A 257 -9.34 25.04 -15.81
N ARG A 258 -10.41 24.38 -16.26
CA ARG A 258 -10.90 24.47 -17.65
C ARG A 258 -11.18 25.93 -18.05
N ASN A 259 -11.75 26.69 -17.13
CA ASN A 259 -12.13 28.08 -17.37
C ASN A 259 -11.02 29.11 -17.04
N ALA A 260 -9.96 28.72 -16.32
CA ALA A 260 -8.84 29.59 -16.00
C ALA A 260 -8.16 30.13 -17.27
N ARG A 261 -7.59 31.34 -17.17
CA ARG A 261 -6.95 32.06 -18.28
C ARG A 261 -5.51 32.42 -17.92
N PRO A 262 -4.62 32.66 -18.90
CA PRO A 262 -3.26 33.11 -18.63
C PRO A 262 -3.21 34.28 -17.63
N GLY A 263 -2.36 34.18 -16.61
CA GLY A 263 -2.28 35.11 -15.49
C GLY A 263 -3.14 34.73 -14.27
N ASP A 264 -4.04 33.75 -14.41
CA ASP A 264 -4.68 33.07 -13.28
C ASP A 264 -3.70 32.01 -12.72
N PRO A 265 -3.43 31.98 -11.40
CA PRO A 265 -2.56 30.96 -10.81
C PRO A 265 -2.95 29.51 -11.16
N LEU A 266 -4.24 29.20 -11.29
CA LEU A 266 -4.68 27.84 -11.66
C LEU A 266 -4.26 27.49 -13.10
N TYR A 267 -4.32 28.46 -14.01
CA TYR A 267 -3.84 28.27 -15.38
C TYR A 267 -2.31 28.16 -15.40
N ASP A 268 -1.62 29.15 -14.82
CA ASP A 268 -0.17 29.25 -14.94
C ASP A 268 0.55 28.06 -14.28
N LYS A 269 -0.03 27.47 -13.22
CA LYS A 269 0.58 26.39 -12.44
C LYS A 269 0.16 24.98 -12.85
N ALA A 270 -0.97 24.80 -13.54
CA ALA A 270 -1.49 23.47 -13.91
C ALA A 270 -1.78 23.30 -15.41
N ARG A 271 -1.79 24.37 -16.21
CA ARG A 271 -2.09 24.36 -17.66
C ARG A 271 -0.93 24.84 -18.53
N THR A 272 0.26 24.83 -17.96
CA THR A 272 1.52 25.05 -18.67
C THR A 272 2.42 23.84 -18.44
N GLY A 273 3.45 23.70 -19.26
CA GLY A 273 4.35 22.55 -19.25
C GLY A 273 5.47 22.73 -20.26
N THR A 274 6.30 21.71 -20.43
CA THR A 274 7.29 21.64 -21.50
C THR A 274 6.60 21.43 -22.85
N ASP A 275 7.23 21.86 -23.94
CA ASP A 275 6.83 21.49 -25.30
C ASP A 275 7.87 20.54 -25.91
N ALA A 276 7.80 19.26 -25.53
CA ALA A 276 8.73 18.25 -26.02
C ALA A 276 8.62 18.05 -27.55
N ALA A 277 7.43 18.21 -28.12
CA ALA A 277 7.23 18.21 -29.57
C ALA A 277 7.94 19.38 -30.26
N GLY A 278 8.01 20.54 -29.58
CA GLY A 278 8.76 21.73 -29.97
C GLY A 278 10.27 21.67 -29.68
N GLY A 279 10.74 20.64 -28.96
CA GLY A 279 12.15 20.39 -28.67
C GLY A 279 12.62 20.73 -27.25
N ASP A 280 11.72 21.07 -26.33
CA ASP A 280 12.06 21.20 -24.91
C ASP A 280 12.40 19.83 -24.28
N GLY A 281 13.25 19.81 -23.27
CA GLY A 281 13.43 18.61 -22.43
C GLY A 281 12.36 18.53 -21.33
N PHE A 282 11.79 17.34 -21.10
CA PHE A 282 10.74 17.09 -20.08
C PHE A 282 11.08 17.64 -18.69
N PHE A 283 12.35 17.65 -18.32
CA PHE A 283 12.82 18.00 -16.98
C PHE A 283 13.43 19.39 -16.89
N ASP A 284 13.49 20.14 -18.00
CA ASP A 284 14.20 21.43 -18.08
C ASP A 284 13.60 22.46 -17.12
N GLN A 285 12.26 22.52 -17.04
CA GLN A 285 11.57 23.44 -16.12
C GLN A 285 11.81 23.06 -14.66
N LEU A 286 11.68 21.77 -14.31
CA LEU A 286 11.93 21.29 -12.94
C LEU A 286 13.36 21.59 -12.51
N ARG A 287 14.33 21.25 -13.38
CA ARG A 287 15.76 21.49 -13.12
C ARG A 287 16.06 22.98 -12.99
N SER A 288 15.45 23.83 -13.83
CA SER A 288 15.61 25.29 -13.75
C SER A 288 15.09 25.85 -12.43
N ASP A 289 13.92 25.40 -11.99
CA ASP A 289 13.34 25.85 -10.71
C ASP A 289 14.16 25.37 -9.51
N VAL A 290 14.70 24.15 -9.54
CA VAL A 290 15.65 23.65 -8.52
C VAL A 290 16.92 24.52 -8.47
N LEU A 291 17.61 24.69 -9.60
CA LEU A 291 18.89 25.42 -9.67
C LEU A 291 18.79 26.92 -9.35
N SER A 292 17.57 27.46 -9.36
CA SER A 292 17.31 28.88 -9.09
C SER A 292 16.60 29.14 -7.77
N GLY A 293 16.42 28.12 -6.93
CA GLY A 293 15.76 28.23 -5.64
C GLY A 293 14.28 28.60 -5.75
N ARG A 294 13.60 28.15 -6.82
CA ARG A 294 12.18 28.39 -7.11
C ARG A 294 11.32 27.14 -7.09
N LEU A 295 11.85 25.98 -6.69
CA LEU A 295 11.03 24.77 -6.51
C LEU A 295 9.85 25.10 -5.56
N PRO A 296 8.59 24.82 -5.93
CA PRO A 296 7.45 25.09 -5.07
C PRO A 296 7.48 24.25 -3.78
N GLN A 297 6.72 24.68 -2.77
CA GLN A 297 6.53 23.90 -1.54
C GLN A 297 5.83 22.56 -1.83
N VAL A 298 4.92 22.52 -2.80
CA VAL A 298 4.25 21.29 -3.25
C VAL A 298 4.29 21.17 -4.76
N SER A 299 4.89 20.11 -5.29
CA SER A 299 5.01 19.86 -6.73
C SER A 299 4.39 18.52 -7.10
N TRP A 300 3.59 18.48 -8.15
CA TRP A 300 3.13 17.24 -8.77
C TRP A 300 3.82 17.03 -10.11
N ILE A 301 4.08 15.79 -10.48
CA ILE A 301 4.69 15.42 -11.75
C ILE A 301 3.74 14.48 -12.49
N ALA A 302 3.44 14.79 -13.75
CA ALA A 302 2.68 13.95 -14.65
C ALA A 302 3.53 13.67 -15.90
N SER A 303 3.75 12.38 -16.18
CA SER A 303 4.59 11.92 -17.29
C SER A 303 3.77 11.59 -18.54
N PRO A 304 4.36 11.61 -19.73
CA PRO A 304 3.77 10.97 -20.91
C PRO A 304 3.53 9.46 -20.69
N GLU A 305 2.59 8.89 -21.45
CA GLU A 305 2.16 7.49 -21.33
C GLU A 305 3.32 6.47 -21.32
N ALA A 306 4.27 6.63 -22.24
CA ALA A 306 5.40 5.70 -22.37
C ALA A 306 6.29 5.65 -21.11
N PHE A 307 6.15 6.63 -20.21
CA PHE A 307 6.94 6.79 -19.00
C PHE A 307 6.11 6.69 -17.72
N CYS A 308 4.77 6.64 -17.82
CA CYS A 308 3.90 6.57 -16.65
C CYS A 308 3.86 5.16 -16.03
N GLU A 309 4.47 4.16 -16.66
CA GLU A 309 4.40 2.74 -16.28
C GLU A 309 3.01 2.09 -16.46
N HIS A 310 2.07 2.68 -17.18
CA HIS A 310 0.88 1.94 -17.61
C HIS A 310 1.30 0.61 -18.27
N PRO A 311 0.67 -0.55 -17.96
CA PRO A 311 1.26 -1.88 -18.23
C PRO A 311 1.56 -2.17 -19.69
N ASN A 312 0.76 -1.59 -20.58
CA ASN A 312 1.01 -1.55 -22.03
C ASN A 312 2.33 -0.84 -22.41
N TRP A 313 3.14 -0.39 -21.44
CA TRP A 313 4.51 0.10 -21.59
C TRP A 313 5.47 -0.55 -20.57
N PRO A 314 6.76 -0.71 -20.94
CA PRO A 314 7.78 -1.25 -20.05
C PRO A 314 7.95 -0.48 -18.73
N ALA A 315 7.93 -1.22 -17.61
CA ALA A 315 8.29 -0.69 -16.29
C ALA A 315 9.64 0.04 -16.28
N ASN A 316 10.59 -0.44 -17.10
CA ASN A 316 11.92 0.15 -17.16
C ASN A 316 11.92 1.56 -17.78
N TYR A 317 10.95 1.91 -18.64
CA TYR A 317 10.85 3.27 -19.19
C TYR A 317 10.45 4.27 -18.09
N GLY A 318 9.53 3.87 -17.20
CA GLY A 318 9.24 4.64 -16.00
C GLY A 318 10.41 4.73 -15.04
N ALA A 319 11.19 3.64 -14.86
CA ALA A 319 12.43 3.69 -14.09
C ALA A 319 13.40 4.76 -14.61
N TRP A 320 13.53 4.90 -15.94
CA TRP A 320 14.31 5.98 -16.53
C TRP A 320 13.73 7.35 -16.17
N TYR A 321 12.42 7.57 -16.35
CA TYR A 321 11.78 8.84 -16.04
C TYR A 321 11.92 9.24 -14.56
N VAL A 322 11.65 8.31 -13.64
CA VAL A 322 11.87 8.49 -12.19
C VAL A 322 13.32 8.88 -11.91
N SER A 323 14.29 8.23 -12.56
CA SER A 323 15.71 8.57 -12.38
C SER A 323 16.03 9.99 -12.84
N GLN A 324 15.41 10.48 -13.91
CA GLN A 324 15.63 11.83 -14.42
C GLN A 324 14.97 12.91 -13.54
N VAL A 325 13.80 12.62 -12.97
CA VAL A 325 13.19 13.48 -11.94
C VAL A 325 14.13 13.63 -10.74
N LEU A 326 14.67 12.52 -10.23
CA LEU A 326 15.62 12.54 -9.11
C LEU A 326 16.93 13.25 -9.49
N ASP A 327 17.45 13.07 -10.71
CA ASP A 327 18.61 13.80 -11.23
C ASP A 327 18.36 15.32 -11.30
N ALA A 328 17.13 15.76 -11.60
CA ALA A 328 16.76 17.17 -11.61
C ALA A 328 16.66 17.75 -10.19
N LEU A 329 16.00 17.05 -9.26
CA LEU A 329 15.85 17.46 -7.86
C LEU A 329 17.17 17.52 -7.10
N THR A 330 18.12 16.66 -7.46
CA THR A 330 19.45 16.57 -6.82
C THR A 330 20.51 17.44 -7.51
N ALA A 331 20.11 18.22 -8.52
CA ALA A 331 21.01 19.15 -9.21
C ALA A 331 21.51 20.26 -8.28
N ASP A 332 20.73 20.60 -7.24
CA ASP A 332 21.13 21.46 -6.13
C ASP A 332 21.04 20.67 -4.80
N PRO A 333 22.18 20.35 -4.17
CA PRO A 333 22.22 19.65 -2.89
C PRO A 333 21.44 20.34 -1.77
N ASP A 334 21.40 21.68 -1.76
CA ASP A 334 20.71 22.42 -0.71
C ASP A 334 19.19 22.22 -0.83
N VAL A 335 18.64 22.27 -2.05
CA VAL A 335 17.22 21.98 -2.31
C VAL A 335 16.90 20.53 -1.94
N TRP A 336 17.71 19.58 -2.41
CA TRP A 336 17.50 18.16 -2.12
C TRP A 336 17.50 17.85 -0.61
N SER A 337 18.39 18.48 0.16
CA SER A 337 18.51 18.29 1.62
C SER A 337 17.23 18.66 2.40
N ARG A 338 16.27 19.32 1.73
CA ARG A 338 14.99 19.78 2.27
C ARG A 338 13.78 19.21 1.52
N THR A 339 13.98 18.19 0.68
CA THR A 339 12.94 17.64 -0.19
C THR A 339 12.47 16.26 0.27
N ALA A 340 11.16 16.03 0.20
CA ALA A 340 10.53 14.71 0.28
C ALA A 340 9.87 14.39 -1.07
N VAL A 341 10.23 13.26 -1.66
CA VAL A 341 9.60 12.75 -2.88
C VAL A 341 8.74 11.54 -2.53
N PHE A 342 7.49 11.56 -2.97
CA PHE A 342 6.56 10.44 -2.89
C PHE A 342 6.42 9.82 -4.27
N LEU A 343 7.01 8.64 -4.46
CA LEU A 343 6.79 7.81 -5.64
C LEU A 343 5.69 6.80 -5.31
N THR A 344 4.55 6.93 -5.97
CA THR A 344 3.38 6.06 -5.76
C THR A 344 2.77 5.66 -7.09
N TYR A 345 1.78 4.78 -7.05
CA TYR A 345 0.91 4.47 -8.18
C TYR A 345 -0.52 4.86 -7.83
N ASP A 346 -1.34 5.09 -8.85
CA ASP A 346 -2.74 5.45 -8.78
C ASP A 346 -3.62 4.24 -8.40
N GLU A 347 -3.51 3.12 -9.11
CA GLU A 347 -4.20 1.87 -8.82
C GLU A 347 -3.38 0.65 -9.31
N ASN A 348 -3.98 -0.54 -9.25
CA ASN A 348 -3.27 -1.80 -9.33
C ASN A 348 -3.31 -2.47 -10.72
N ASP A 349 -3.91 -1.85 -11.73
CA ASP A 349 -4.28 -2.34 -13.08
C ASP A 349 -5.32 -3.46 -13.08
N GLY A 350 -5.45 -4.12 -11.93
CA GLY A 350 -5.99 -5.45 -11.86
C GLY A 350 -4.95 -6.53 -11.59
N PHE A 351 -3.67 -6.22 -11.39
CA PHE A 351 -2.73 -7.16 -10.77
C PHE A 351 -3.12 -7.46 -9.33
N PHE A 352 -3.00 -8.73 -8.96
CA PHE A 352 -3.35 -9.26 -7.66
C PHE A 352 -2.49 -8.64 -6.56
N ASP A 353 -3.11 -8.43 -5.40
CA ASP A 353 -2.45 -8.18 -4.13
C ASP A 353 -3.11 -9.06 -3.08
N HIS A 354 -2.35 -9.61 -2.14
CA HIS A 354 -2.86 -10.58 -1.18
C HIS A 354 -3.50 -9.96 0.07
N VAL A 355 -3.25 -8.67 0.35
CA VAL A 355 -3.80 -8.02 1.54
C VAL A 355 -5.20 -7.55 1.25
N VAL A 356 -6.19 -8.17 1.90
CA VAL A 356 -7.58 -7.68 1.85
C VAL A 356 -7.60 -6.23 2.35
N PRO A 357 -8.01 -5.26 1.52
CA PRO A 357 -7.89 -3.87 1.88
C PRO A 357 -8.89 -3.51 3.00
N PRO A 358 -8.57 -2.54 3.86
CA PRO A 358 -9.55 -1.97 4.78
C PRO A 358 -10.76 -1.40 4.03
N PHE A 359 -11.98 -1.73 4.46
CA PHE A 359 -13.20 -1.13 3.91
C PHE A 359 -14.22 -0.85 5.03
N PRO A 360 -15.06 0.19 4.91
CA PRO A 360 -16.06 0.51 5.93
C PRO A 360 -17.22 -0.48 5.96
N PRO A 361 -17.87 -0.68 7.12
CA PRO A 361 -19.10 -1.47 7.21
C PRO A 361 -20.26 -0.81 6.47
N ALA A 362 -20.87 -1.54 5.54
CA ALA A 362 -22.02 -1.05 4.75
C ALA A 362 -23.31 -0.85 5.58
N SER A 363 -23.40 -1.50 6.74
CA SER A 363 -24.50 -1.33 7.70
C SER A 363 -24.09 -1.92 9.05
N ALA A 364 -24.83 -1.61 10.12
CA ALA A 364 -24.61 -2.18 11.45
C ALA A 364 -24.73 -3.72 11.51
N ALA A 365 -25.38 -4.35 10.52
CA ALA A 365 -25.46 -5.81 10.41
C ALA A 365 -24.24 -6.42 9.70
N ARG A 366 -23.40 -5.58 9.06
CA ARG A 366 -22.21 -5.96 8.29
C ARG A 366 -20.95 -5.38 8.93
N GLY A 367 -20.90 -5.34 10.25
CA GLY A 367 -19.81 -4.75 11.02
C GLY A 367 -20.16 -3.40 11.63
N LEU A 368 -19.21 -2.79 12.34
CA LEU A 368 -19.43 -1.56 13.11
C LEU A 368 -18.23 -0.62 13.04
N SER A 369 -18.46 0.68 13.22
CA SER A 369 -17.41 1.71 13.25
C SER A 369 -17.64 2.66 14.42
N THR A 370 -16.55 3.14 15.05
CA THR A 370 -16.63 4.24 16.02
C THR A 370 -16.66 5.62 15.37
N VAL A 371 -16.28 5.71 14.10
CA VAL A 371 -16.25 6.95 13.30
C VAL A 371 -17.28 6.89 12.17
N ASP A 372 -17.76 8.05 11.71
CA ASP A 372 -18.65 8.13 10.55
C ASP A 372 -17.97 7.62 9.27
N VAL A 373 -18.67 6.73 8.57
CA VAL A 373 -18.22 6.08 7.34
C VAL A 373 -19.05 6.47 6.12
N GLY A 374 -20.06 7.33 6.28
CA GLY A 374 -21.03 7.63 5.22
C GLY A 374 -20.38 8.16 3.93
N ARG A 375 -19.35 9.01 4.06
CA ARG A 375 -18.60 9.54 2.90
C ARG A 375 -17.69 8.53 2.20
N ASP A 376 -17.54 7.33 2.76
CA ASP A 376 -16.77 6.23 2.17
C ASP A 376 -17.67 5.08 1.66
N LEU A 377 -18.99 5.29 1.63
CA LEU A 377 -19.97 4.36 1.10
C LEU A 377 -20.75 4.97 -0.07
N TYR A 378 -20.67 4.36 -1.24
CA TYR A 378 -21.52 4.69 -2.37
C TYR A 378 -22.85 3.94 -2.26
N THR A 379 -23.95 4.68 -2.20
CA THR A 379 -25.29 4.13 -1.98
C THR A 379 -26.04 3.74 -3.26
N GLY A 380 -25.38 3.82 -4.43
CA GLY A 380 -26.04 3.66 -5.73
C GLY A 380 -26.64 4.96 -6.27
N GLY A 381 -27.19 4.91 -7.49
CA GLY A 381 -27.90 6.03 -8.14
C GLY A 381 -27.31 6.48 -9.47
N VAL A 382 -26.03 6.20 -9.72
CA VAL A 382 -25.36 6.36 -11.02
C VAL A 382 -25.55 5.09 -11.85
N SER A 383 -26.06 5.24 -13.07
CA SER A 383 -26.27 4.13 -14.00
C SER A 383 -24.95 3.44 -14.32
N GLY A 384 -24.92 2.11 -14.30
CA GLY A 384 -23.71 1.31 -14.57
C GLY A 384 -22.87 0.97 -13.34
N TYR A 385 -23.14 1.60 -12.18
CA TYR A 385 -22.36 1.38 -10.96
C TYR A 385 -23.20 0.78 -9.83
N ALA A 386 -22.73 -0.34 -9.28
CA ALA A 386 -23.34 -0.99 -8.12
C ALA A 386 -22.95 -0.28 -6.81
N ALA A 387 -23.85 -0.26 -5.83
CA ALA A 387 -23.56 0.25 -4.50
C ALA A 387 -22.44 -0.57 -3.82
N GLY A 388 -21.58 0.11 -3.07
CA GLY A 388 -20.41 -0.50 -2.44
C GLY A 388 -19.54 0.53 -1.71
N PRO A 389 -18.54 0.09 -0.92
CA PRO A 389 -17.54 1.01 -0.39
C PRO A 389 -16.74 1.63 -1.54
N TYR A 390 -16.35 2.90 -1.41
CA TYR A 390 -15.42 3.49 -2.37
C TYR A 390 -14.06 2.80 -2.28
N GLY A 391 -13.58 2.52 -1.08
CA GLY A 391 -12.28 1.89 -0.86
C GLY A 391 -12.08 1.50 0.62
N LEU A 392 -10.86 1.23 1.05
CA LEU A 392 -9.62 1.29 0.26
C LEU A 392 -9.58 0.19 -0.81
N GLY A 393 -8.76 0.39 -1.85
CA GLY A 393 -8.50 -0.61 -2.88
C GLY A 393 -7.25 -1.44 -2.60
N PRO A 394 -6.83 -2.32 -3.53
CA PRO A 394 -5.61 -3.11 -3.41
C PRO A 394 -4.38 -2.26 -3.08
N ARG A 395 -3.36 -2.88 -2.47
CA ARG A 395 -2.11 -2.16 -2.21
C ARG A 395 -1.42 -1.79 -3.51
N VAL A 396 -0.87 -0.58 -3.53
CA VAL A 396 -0.02 -0.06 -4.61
C VAL A 396 1.31 0.39 -4.01
N PRO A 397 2.42 0.38 -4.78
CA PRO A 397 3.69 0.81 -4.24
C PRO A 397 3.66 2.25 -3.75
N MET A 398 4.34 2.50 -2.63
CA MET A 398 4.71 3.83 -2.16
C MET A 398 6.15 3.76 -1.64
N ILE A 399 7.06 4.53 -2.24
CA ILE A 399 8.41 4.74 -1.75
C ILE A 399 8.57 6.21 -1.37
N VAL A 400 8.90 6.44 -0.12
CA VAL A 400 9.20 7.77 0.40
C VAL A 400 10.70 8.00 0.20
N ILE A 401 11.09 8.85 -0.75
CA ILE A 401 12.48 9.10 -1.15
C ILE A 401 12.89 10.48 -0.62
N SER A 402 13.79 10.49 0.36
CA SER A 402 14.21 11.69 1.06
C SER A 402 15.48 11.41 1.88
N PRO A 403 16.31 12.41 2.21
CA PRO A 403 17.41 12.21 3.15
C PRO A 403 16.96 11.57 4.48
N TRP A 404 15.75 11.91 4.97
CA TRP A 404 15.17 11.39 6.22
C TRP A 404 14.54 10.00 6.11
N SER A 405 14.46 9.42 4.92
CA SER A 405 13.90 8.07 4.71
C SER A 405 14.96 7.06 4.29
N THR A 406 16.23 7.45 4.24
CA THR A 406 17.36 6.57 3.88
C THR A 406 17.53 5.39 4.85
N GLY A 407 18.10 4.29 4.35
CA GLY A 407 18.43 3.09 5.11
C GLY A 407 17.56 1.86 4.82
N GLY A 408 16.74 1.91 3.76
CA GLY A 408 15.97 0.75 3.29
C GLY A 408 14.94 0.25 4.29
N TRP A 409 14.18 1.16 4.90
CA TRP A 409 13.17 0.82 5.92
C TRP A 409 11.87 0.31 5.30
N VAL A 410 11.07 -0.44 6.07
CA VAL A 410 9.66 -0.70 5.77
C VAL A 410 8.75 0.05 6.75
N CYS A 411 7.66 0.61 6.26
CA CYS A 411 6.60 1.21 7.07
C CYS A 411 5.26 0.50 6.80
N SER A 412 4.71 -0.15 7.83
CA SER A 412 3.48 -0.95 7.73
C SER A 412 2.27 -0.29 8.38
N GLN A 413 2.29 1.05 8.51
CA GLN A 413 1.08 1.81 8.84
C GLN A 413 0.16 1.84 7.62
N THR A 414 -1.15 1.69 7.84
CA THR A 414 -2.16 1.84 6.79
C THR A 414 -2.14 3.27 6.22
N PHE A 415 -2.03 3.38 4.90
CA PHE A 415 -2.05 4.63 4.15
C PHE A 415 -2.89 4.49 2.88
N ASP A 416 -3.28 5.63 2.30
CA ASP A 416 -3.88 5.75 0.99
C ASP A 416 -3.46 7.07 0.31
N HIS A 417 -4.04 7.45 -0.83
CA HIS A 417 -3.67 8.73 -1.48
C HIS A 417 -4.03 9.97 -0.66
N THR A 418 -4.98 9.87 0.28
CA THR A 418 -5.26 10.98 1.20
C THR A 418 -4.12 11.18 2.21
N SER A 419 -3.28 10.17 2.45
CA SER A 419 -2.07 10.30 3.27
C SER A 419 -1.09 11.34 2.71
N ILE A 420 -1.05 11.56 1.39
CA ILE A 420 -0.26 12.63 0.76
C ILE A 420 -0.82 14.01 1.16
N VAL A 421 -2.14 14.18 1.06
CA VAL A 421 -2.84 15.41 1.49
C VAL A 421 -2.58 15.67 2.98
N GLN A 422 -2.74 14.66 3.83
CA GLN A 422 -2.55 14.77 5.27
C GLN A 422 -1.09 15.09 5.67
N PHE A 423 -0.10 14.59 4.92
CA PHE A 423 1.31 14.98 5.12
C PHE A 423 1.51 16.49 4.88
N VAL A 424 0.98 17.01 3.76
CA VAL A 424 1.06 18.43 3.38
C VAL A 424 0.30 19.32 4.37
N GLU A 425 -0.89 18.89 4.81
CA GLU A 425 -1.65 19.57 5.88
C GLU A 425 -0.82 19.73 7.15
N LYS A 426 -0.24 18.62 7.64
CA LYS A 426 0.57 18.60 8.86
C LYS A 426 1.84 19.42 8.72
N ARG A 427 2.44 19.42 7.53
CA ARG A 427 3.66 20.17 7.26
C ARG A 427 3.41 21.68 7.23
N PHE A 428 2.40 22.14 6.49
CA PHE A 428 2.21 23.56 6.18
C PHE A 428 1.05 24.23 6.92
N GLY A 429 0.32 23.50 7.77
CA GLY A 429 -0.72 24.06 8.63
C GLY A 429 -2.01 24.40 7.89
N VAL A 430 -2.35 23.64 6.85
CA VAL A 430 -3.62 23.75 6.11
C VAL A 430 -4.54 22.58 6.40
N HIS A 431 -5.81 22.70 5.99
CA HIS A 431 -6.80 21.66 6.15
C HIS A 431 -7.67 21.52 4.89
N ASN A 432 -7.70 20.32 4.34
CA ASN A 432 -8.57 19.88 3.27
C ASN A 432 -9.87 19.29 3.87
N PRO A 433 -11.03 19.92 3.63
CA PRO A 433 -12.31 19.49 4.19
C PRO A 433 -12.89 18.21 3.56
N ASN A 434 -12.30 17.73 2.47
CA ASN A 434 -12.84 16.62 1.69
C ASN A 434 -12.38 15.26 2.23
N VAL A 435 -11.22 15.17 2.89
CA VAL A 435 -10.75 13.92 3.49
C VAL A 435 -11.74 13.50 4.58
N SER A 436 -12.36 12.33 4.39
CA SER A 436 -13.46 11.85 5.23
C SER A 436 -13.01 11.59 6.68
N PRO A 437 -13.95 11.61 7.65
CA PRO A 437 -13.64 11.23 9.03
C PRO A 437 -13.04 9.83 9.14
N TRP A 438 -13.54 8.87 8.37
CA TRP A 438 -13.03 7.49 8.37
C TRP A 438 -11.58 7.40 7.88
N ARG A 439 -11.25 8.04 6.76
CA ARG A 439 -9.87 8.05 6.24
C ARG A 439 -8.90 8.74 7.17
N ARG A 440 -9.28 9.87 7.79
CA ARG A 440 -8.47 10.53 8.83
C ARG A 440 -8.25 9.64 10.05
N ALA A 441 -9.19 8.74 10.36
CA ALA A 441 -9.05 7.84 11.49
C ALA A 441 -8.06 6.69 11.21
N ILE A 442 -8.12 6.07 10.03
CA ILE A 442 -7.38 4.83 9.76
C ILE A 442 -6.15 4.98 8.84
N CYS A 443 -6.11 6.00 7.99
CA CYS A 443 -4.99 6.25 7.08
C CYS A 443 -4.05 7.26 7.72
N GLY A 444 -2.79 6.88 7.92
CA GLY A 444 -1.79 7.76 8.48
C GLY A 444 -1.42 8.93 7.57
N ASP A 445 -0.56 9.82 8.05
CA ASP A 445 -0.16 11.06 7.36
C ASP A 445 1.24 10.95 6.73
N LEU A 446 1.72 9.74 6.44
CA LEU A 446 3.08 9.38 5.98
C LEU A 446 4.23 9.76 6.92
N THR A 447 4.02 10.46 8.04
CA THR A 447 5.15 10.89 8.89
C THR A 447 5.91 9.73 9.53
N ALA A 448 5.26 8.59 9.75
CA ALA A 448 5.90 7.36 10.25
C ALA A 448 6.92 6.76 9.27
N ALA A 449 6.89 7.15 7.99
CA ALA A 449 7.86 6.69 6.99
C ALA A 449 9.23 7.39 7.08
N PHE A 450 9.36 8.42 7.93
CA PHE A 450 10.57 9.23 8.09
C PHE A 450 11.23 9.01 9.45
N ASP A 451 12.53 9.30 9.52
CA ASP A 451 13.24 9.60 10.76
C ASP A 451 13.90 10.97 10.62
N PHE A 452 13.25 12.00 11.15
CA PHE A 452 13.74 13.37 11.10
C PHE A 452 14.92 13.63 12.06
N THR A 453 15.25 12.67 12.94
CA THR A 453 16.33 12.82 13.93
C THR A 453 17.67 12.29 13.43
N ARG A 454 17.68 11.51 12.34
CA ARG A 454 18.88 10.95 11.73
C ARG A 454 19.15 11.61 10.38
N GLY A 455 20.39 12.01 10.18
CA GLY A 455 20.94 12.42 8.89
C GLY A 455 22.26 11.71 8.68
N ASP A 456 22.21 10.44 8.31
CA ASP A 456 23.27 9.70 7.61
C ASP A 456 22.98 8.19 7.65
N ALA A 457 22.45 7.66 6.56
CA ALA A 457 22.61 6.24 6.23
C ALA A 457 23.27 6.14 4.86
N SER A 458 24.32 5.32 4.74
CA SER A 458 24.92 5.04 3.44
C SER A 458 23.90 4.30 2.58
N ALA A 459 23.49 4.91 1.48
CA ALA A 459 22.60 4.28 0.54
C ALA A 459 23.29 3.23 -0.34
N PRO A 460 22.56 2.21 -0.82
CA PRO A 460 23.08 1.26 -1.80
C PRO A 460 23.41 1.96 -3.12
N VAL A 461 24.34 1.36 -3.88
CA VAL A 461 24.59 1.77 -5.27
C VAL A 461 23.40 1.35 -6.12
N LEU A 462 22.85 2.30 -6.87
CA LEU A 462 21.68 2.07 -7.73
C LEU A 462 22.12 1.66 -9.15
N PRO A 463 21.34 0.80 -9.83
CA PRO A 463 21.68 0.35 -11.17
C PRO A 463 21.56 1.47 -12.21
N GLY A 464 22.35 1.38 -13.27
CA GLY A 464 22.28 2.31 -14.38
C GLY A 464 20.96 2.25 -15.14
N THR A 465 20.26 3.38 -15.32
CA THR A 465 18.99 3.45 -16.08
C THR A 465 19.15 3.90 -17.53
N ALA A 466 20.36 4.24 -17.97
CA ALA A 466 20.61 4.77 -19.30
C ALA A 466 20.20 3.82 -20.44
N GLY A 467 20.32 2.51 -20.21
CA GLY A 467 19.87 1.48 -21.15
C GLY A 467 18.36 1.24 -21.13
N TYR A 468 17.62 1.92 -20.26
CA TYR A 468 16.16 1.87 -20.19
C TYR A 468 15.50 3.04 -20.91
N ALA A 469 16.28 4.03 -21.36
CA ALA A 469 15.75 5.03 -22.27
C ALA A 469 15.21 4.31 -23.52
N PRO A 470 13.97 4.61 -23.95
CA PRO A 470 13.36 3.98 -25.12
C PRO A 470 14.30 4.09 -26.34
N PRO A 471 14.75 2.97 -26.95
CA PRO A 471 15.67 3.01 -28.08
C PRO A 471 14.98 3.48 -29.38
N ASN A 472 13.66 3.33 -29.46
CA ASN A 472 12.76 3.73 -30.54
C ASN A 472 11.35 4.01 -29.97
N HIS A 473 10.52 4.72 -30.72
CA HIS A 473 9.13 5.03 -30.35
C HIS A 473 8.16 3.89 -30.75
N ASP A 474 8.64 2.64 -30.81
CA ASP A 474 7.86 1.50 -31.27
C ASP A 474 7.13 0.82 -30.09
N ASN A 475 5.87 0.44 -30.29
CA ASN A 475 5.10 -0.42 -29.39
C ASN A 475 4.77 -1.74 -30.14
N PRO A 476 5.43 -2.87 -29.81
CA PRO A 476 5.24 -4.13 -30.51
C PRO A 476 3.93 -4.86 -30.16
N GLY A 477 3.13 -4.31 -29.24
CA GLY A 477 1.88 -4.89 -28.74
C GLY A 477 2.08 -5.74 -27.47
N ASP A 478 0.95 -6.15 -26.90
CA ASP A 478 0.90 -6.70 -25.55
C ASP A 478 1.56 -8.09 -25.42
N TYR A 479 2.36 -8.23 -24.37
CA TYR A 479 2.77 -9.48 -23.78
C TYR A 479 1.69 -9.98 -22.82
N VAL A 480 1.12 -11.15 -23.12
CA VAL A 480 0.11 -11.84 -22.29
C VAL A 480 0.81 -12.90 -21.43
N PRO A 481 0.96 -12.69 -20.10
CA PRO A 481 1.50 -13.68 -19.19
C PRO A 481 0.75 -15.00 -19.24
N THR A 482 1.50 -16.10 -19.23
CA THR A 482 0.94 -17.46 -19.15
C THR A 482 1.37 -18.13 -17.85
N PRO A 483 0.44 -18.62 -17.01
CA PRO A 483 0.78 -19.35 -15.80
C PRO A 483 1.56 -20.64 -16.10
N PRO A 484 2.46 -21.09 -15.22
CA PRO A 484 3.08 -22.40 -15.35
C PRO A 484 2.03 -23.52 -15.18
N ALA A 485 2.25 -24.66 -15.84
CA ALA A 485 1.38 -25.84 -15.72
C ALA A 485 1.29 -26.40 -14.28
N THR A 486 2.27 -26.09 -13.43
CA THR A 486 2.24 -26.40 -12.00
C THR A 486 2.67 -25.17 -11.24
N GLY A 487 1.72 -24.54 -10.53
CA GLY A 487 1.98 -23.39 -9.67
C GLY A 487 2.73 -23.78 -8.40
N ALA A 488 3.51 -22.84 -7.88
CA ALA A 488 4.09 -22.91 -6.55
C ALA A 488 4.02 -21.52 -5.93
N LEU A 489 3.78 -21.43 -4.61
CA LEU A 489 3.81 -20.15 -3.94
C LEU A 489 5.22 -19.55 -4.05
N PRO A 490 5.33 -18.27 -4.45
CA PRO A 490 6.60 -17.58 -4.44
C PRO A 490 7.15 -17.48 -3.03
N ARG A 491 8.47 -17.38 -2.93
CA ARG A 491 9.16 -17.03 -1.69
C ARG A 491 9.70 -15.62 -1.79
N GLN A 492 9.95 -15.01 -0.64
CA GLN A 492 10.61 -13.71 -0.57
C GLN A 492 12.14 -13.88 -0.50
N GLU A 493 12.85 -12.85 -0.93
CA GLU A 493 14.28 -12.74 -0.71
C GLU A 493 14.63 -12.90 0.78
N ALA A 494 15.71 -13.63 1.07
CA ALA A 494 16.16 -13.86 2.43
C ALA A 494 16.64 -12.58 3.14
N GLY A 495 16.41 -12.53 4.45
CA GLY A 495 16.96 -11.50 5.34
C GLY A 495 15.90 -10.61 6.00
N LEU A 496 16.32 -9.91 7.05
CA LEU A 496 15.50 -8.94 7.75
C LEU A 496 15.69 -7.53 7.16
N ARG A 497 14.63 -6.74 7.27
CA ARG A 497 14.55 -5.32 6.94
C ARG A 497 14.23 -4.53 8.19
N HIS A 498 14.83 -3.35 8.33
CA HIS A 498 14.48 -2.43 9.41
C HIS A 498 13.03 -1.94 9.25
N ALA A 499 12.26 -1.93 10.34
CA ALA A 499 10.85 -1.53 10.34
C ALA A 499 10.64 -0.25 11.17
N ARG A 500 9.83 0.66 10.65
CA ARG A 500 9.44 1.90 11.34
C ARG A 500 8.55 1.58 12.54
N ALA A 501 8.67 2.39 13.60
CA ALA A 501 7.78 2.31 14.74
C ALA A 501 6.36 2.72 14.31
N LEU A 502 5.34 1.97 14.73
CA LEU A 502 3.96 2.24 14.35
C LEU A 502 3.10 2.66 15.55
N PRO A 503 2.02 3.42 15.33
CA PRO A 503 1.19 3.98 16.39
C PRO A 503 0.09 3.03 16.92
N TYR A 504 0.23 1.71 16.72
CA TYR A 504 -0.82 0.74 17.02
C TYR A 504 -0.68 0.12 18.41
N GLU A 505 -1.77 0.02 19.15
CA GLU A 505 -1.85 -0.79 20.37
C GLU A 505 -3.25 -1.43 20.41
N LEU A 506 -3.32 -2.67 19.94
CA LEU A 506 -4.59 -3.31 19.56
C LEU A 506 -4.88 -4.54 20.43
N ALA A 507 -6.16 -4.72 20.76
CA ALA A 507 -6.66 -5.90 21.43
C ALA A 507 -8.02 -6.31 20.86
N VAL A 508 -8.27 -7.61 20.77
CA VAL A 508 -9.61 -8.14 20.53
C VAL A 508 -9.82 -9.30 21.48
N ASP A 509 -10.86 -9.19 22.31
CA ASP A 509 -11.26 -10.21 23.25
C ASP A 509 -12.65 -10.73 22.95
N THR A 510 -12.90 -11.95 23.39
CA THR A 510 -14.22 -12.56 23.30
C THR A 510 -14.73 -13.06 24.63
N ARG A 511 -16.04 -12.99 24.83
CA ARG A 511 -16.71 -13.59 25.98
C ARG A 511 -18.13 -14.06 25.63
N PRO A 512 -18.60 -15.16 26.21
CA PRO A 512 -20.01 -15.54 26.12
C PRO A 512 -20.88 -14.54 26.90
N VAL A 513 -21.97 -14.06 26.28
CA VAL A 513 -22.99 -13.23 26.92
C VAL A 513 -24.35 -13.66 26.37
N ASP A 514 -25.26 -14.10 27.24
CA ASP A 514 -26.66 -14.42 26.89
C ASP A 514 -26.81 -15.34 25.66
N GLY A 515 -25.97 -16.38 25.57
CA GLY A 515 -25.97 -17.33 24.44
C GLY A 515 -25.37 -16.80 23.13
N ARG A 516 -24.71 -15.63 23.18
CA ARG A 516 -24.00 -14.98 22.07
C ARG A 516 -22.50 -14.93 22.37
N MET A 517 -21.69 -14.81 21.33
CA MET A 517 -20.29 -14.40 21.47
C MET A 517 -20.21 -12.89 21.37
N GLN A 518 -19.74 -12.24 22.43
CA GLN A 518 -19.40 -10.83 22.37
C GLN A 518 -17.93 -10.68 21.96
N PHE A 519 -17.68 -9.79 21.00
CA PHE A 519 -16.36 -9.30 20.64
C PHE A 519 -16.16 -7.90 21.19
N THR A 520 -14.99 -7.64 21.77
CA THR A 520 -14.59 -6.31 22.19
C THR A 520 -13.29 -5.96 21.49
N PHE A 521 -13.36 -5.01 20.57
CA PHE A 521 -12.22 -4.45 19.84
C PHE A 521 -11.73 -3.23 20.60
N GLY A 522 -10.49 -3.26 21.07
CA GLY A 522 -9.83 -2.18 21.78
C GLY A 522 -8.67 -1.61 20.97
N ASN A 523 -8.54 -0.29 20.99
CA ASN A 523 -7.42 0.43 20.43
C ASN A 523 -6.97 1.51 21.42
N SER A 524 -5.91 1.22 22.19
CA SER A 524 -5.26 2.19 23.08
C SER A 524 -4.18 3.01 22.37
N GLY A 525 -3.89 2.68 21.11
CA GLY A 525 -2.88 3.33 20.30
C GLY A 525 -3.27 4.73 19.84
N ALA A 526 -2.36 5.36 19.08
CA ALA A 526 -2.49 6.73 18.60
C ALA A 526 -3.05 6.84 17.17
N ALA A 527 -3.22 5.73 16.45
CA ALA A 527 -3.92 5.69 15.16
C ALA A 527 -5.13 4.78 15.23
N GLY A 528 -6.19 5.10 14.48
CA GLY A 528 -7.31 4.19 14.28
C GLY A 528 -6.89 2.93 13.52
N ALA A 529 -7.66 1.87 13.68
CA ALA A 529 -7.41 0.59 13.04
C ALA A 529 -8.69 0.04 12.40
N ALA A 530 -8.54 -0.54 11.22
CA ALA A 530 -9.54 -1.39 10.60
C ALA A 530 -9.25 -2.85 10.96
N PHE A 531 -10.30 -3.60 11.28
CA PHE A 531 -10.25 -5.03 11.51
C PHE A 531 -11.17 -5.75 10.52
N LEU A 532 -10.76 -6.93 10.06
CA LEU A 532 -11.59 -7.82 9.26
C LEU A 532 -11.85 -9.10 10.04
N VAL A 533 -13.10 -9.38 10.34
CA VAL A 533 -13.48 -10.67 10.92
C VAL A 533 -13.96 -11.62 9.84
N THR A 534 -13.37 -12.81 9.80
CA THR A 534 -13.77 -13.91 8.93
C THR A 534 -14.17 -15.13 9.78
N SER A 535 -14.83 -16.10 9.13
CA SER A 535 -15.19 -17.35 9.79
C SER A 535 -15.01 -18.53 8.84
N ALA A 536 -14.46 -19.63 9.36
CA ALA A 536 -14.35 -20.88 8.61
C ALA A 536 -15.65 -21.70 8.60
N VAL A 537 -16.65 -21.31 9.40
CA VAL A 537 -17.90 -22.05 9.60
C VAL A 537 -19.16 -21.23 9.27
N ARG A 538 -18.99 -19.96 8.91
CA ARG A 538 -20.09 -19.06 8.52
C ARG A 538 -19.83 -18.45 7.15
N SER A 539 -20.88 -18.34 6.36
CA SER A 539 -20.86 -17.79 5.01
C SER A 539 -21.48 -16.39 4.90
N ASP A 540 -21.95 -15.83 6.01
CA ASP A 540 -22.58 -14.50 6.06
C ASP A 540 -21.58 -13.38 6.40
N GLY A 541 -20.28 -13.68 6.42
CA GLY A 541 -19.19 -12.71 6.53
C GLY A 541 -18.62 -12.30 5.17
N PRO A 542 -17.40 -11.73 5.15
CA PRO A 542 -16.68 -11.21 6.31
C PRO A 542 -17.30 -9.90 6.85
N TRP A 543 -16.84 -9.46 8.02
CA TRP A 543 -17.34 -8.28 8.73
C TRP A 543 -16.20 -7.29 9.02
N PRO A 544 -16.20 -6.10 8.41
CA PRO A 544 -15.24 -5.04 8.73
C PRO A 544 -15.61 -4.31 10.04
N TYR A 545 -14.61 -3.91 10.79
CA TYR A 545 -14.76 -3.04 11.95
C TYR A 545 -13.76 -1.90 11.91
N THR A 546 -14.15 -0.75 12.44
CA THR A 546 -13.24 0.40 12.59
C THR A 546 -13.28 0.92 14.01
N VAL A 547 -12.09 1.09 14.61
CA VAL A 547 -11.93 1.61 15.96
C VAL A 547 -10.90 2.73 15.95
N GLU A 548 -11.35 3.95 16.22
CA GLU A 548 -10.48 5.12 16.38
C GLU A 548 -9.46 4.92 17.52
N ALA A 549 -8.40 5.71 17.48
CA ALA A 549 -7.42 5.82 18.56
C ALA A 549 -8.10 6.09 19.92
N GLY A 550 -7.67 5.36 20.96
CA GLY A 550 -8.20 5.49 22.32
C GLY A 550 -9.65 5.02 22.51
N ARG A 551 -10.24 4.29 21.55
CA ARG A 551 -11.63 3.83 21.62
C ARG A 551 -11.76 2.32 21.80
N THR A 552 -12.98 1.90 22.09
CA THR A 552 -13.38 0.51 22.16
C THR A 552 -14.72 0.35 21.46
N LEU A 553 -14.90 -0.77 20.77
CA LEU A 553 -16.12 -1.12 20.07
C LEU A 553 -16.52 -2.54 20.47
N THR A 554 -17.83 -2.79 20.62
CA THR A 554 -18.34 -4.10 21.02
C THR A 554 -19.46 -4.53 20.09
N ASP A 555 -19.42 -5.79 19.68
CA ASP A 555 -20.48 -6.44 18.88
C ASP A 555 -20.81 -7.81 19.47
N THR A 556 -21.99 -8.35 19.16
CA THR A 556 -22.43 -9.67 19.64
C THR A 556 -23.03 -10.51 18.53
N TRP A 557 -22.56 -11.75 18.41
CA TRP A 557 -22.99 -12.67 17.38
C TRP A 557 -23.68 -13.88 17.97
N ALA A 558 -24.72 -14.36 17.28
CA ALA A 558 -25.36 -15.61 17.65
C ALA A 558 -24.35 -16.77 17.59
N MET A 559 -24.32 -17.58 18.64
CA MET A 559 -23.58 -18.84 18.66
C MET A 559 -24.38 -19.94 17.97
N PRO A 560 -23.72 -20.92 17.34
CA PRO A 560 -24.40 -22.09 16.80
C PRO A 560 -24.93 -22.98 17.94
N ALA A 561 -25.56 -24.11 17.58
CA ALA A 561 -26.03 -25.09 18.56
C ALA A 561 -24.88 -25.55 19.48
N ALA A 562 -25.19 -25.92 20.73
CA ALA A 562 -24.17 -26.20 21.75
C ALA A 562 -23.12 -27.27 21.34
N SER A 563 -23.48 -28.24 20.50
CA SER A 563 -22.54 -29.26 19.99
C SER A 563 -21.77 -28.85 18.74
N SER A 564 -22.05 -27.68 18.18
CA SER A 564 -21.46 -27.19 16.93
C SER A 564 -20.20 -26.36 17.18
N PRO A 565 -19.22 -26.40 16.27
CA PRO A 565 -18.02 -25.57 16.37
C PRO A 565 -18.32 -24.11 16.01
N TYR A 566 -17.53 -23.20 16.56
CA TYR A 566 -17.31 -21.85 16.06
C TYR A 566 -15.83 -21.68 15.70
N ASP A 567 -15.54 -20.85 14.71
CA ASP A 567 -14.17 -20.50 14.32
C ASP A 567 -14.18 -19.10 13.68
N PHE A 568 -13.54 -18.16 14.35
CA PHE A 568 -13.44 -16.77 13.93
C PHE A 568 -11.98 -16.35 13.87
N SER A 569 -11.62 -15.61 12.83
CA SER A 569 -10.31 -14.95 12.71
C SER A 569 -10.52 -13.45 12.55
N VAL A 570 -9.73 -12.66 13.28
CA VAL A 570 -9.75 -11.20 13.24
C VAL A 570 -8.38 -10.74 12.78
N TYR A 571 -8.34 -10.16 11.58
CA TYR A 571 -7.14 -9.58 10.99
C TYR A 571 -7.13 -8.07 11.27
N GLY A 572 -5.94 -7.50 11.48
CA GLY A 572 -5.73 -6.06 11.63
C GLY A 572 -4.41 -5.62 10.99
N PRO A 573 -4.02 -4.34 11.16
CA PRO A 573 -2.79 -3.82 10.58
C PRO A 573 -1.54 -4.46 11.21
N ASN A 574 -0.39 -4.31 10.53
CA ASN A 574 0.92 -4.80 10.96
C ASN A 574 0.94 -6.27 11.46
N GLY A 575 0.30 -7.17 10.71
CA GLY A 575 0.28 -8.60 11.03
C GLY A 575 -0.57 -9.01 12.24
N PHE A 576 -1.37 -8.09 12.80
CA PHE A 576 -2.28 -8.41 13.90
C PHE A 576 -3.27 -9.51 13.52
N LEU A 577 -3.29 -10.59 14.31
CA LEU A 577 -4.22 -11.70 14.17
C LEU A 577 -4.73 -12.16 15.53
N ARG A 578 -6.04 -12.40 15.61
CA ARG A 578 -6.68 -13.17 16.67
C ARG A 578 -7.51 -14.28 16.04
N ARG A 579 -7.23 -15.55 16.36
CA ARG A 579 -8.14 -16.65 16.01
C ARG A 579 -8.74 -17.22 17.27
N MET A 580 -10.05 -17.39 17.28
CA MET A 580 -10.74 -18.11 18.34
C MET A 580 -11.69 -19.15 17.77
N ALA A 581 -11.41 -20.40 18.11
CA ALA A 581 -12.22 -21.56 17.75
C ALA A 581 -12.55 -22.42 18.97
N GLY A 582 -13.64 -23.16 18.91
CA GLY A 582 -14.07 -24.07 19.96
C GLY A 582 -15.46 -24.63 19.73
N THR A 583 -15.96 -25.39 20.68
CA THR A 583 -17.34 -25.91 20.69
C THR A 583 -18.25 -24.96 21.47
N ALA A 584 -19.43 -24.61 20.92
CA ALA A 584 -20.30 -23.57 21.49
C ALA A 584 -20.77 -23.86 22.93
N GLY A 585 -21.01 -25.12 23.29
CA GLY A 585 -21.41 -25.56 24.62
C GLY A 585 -20.26 -25.65 25.63
N SER A 586 -19.01 -25.56 25.15
CA SER A 586 -17.79 -25.63 25.95
C SER A 586 -17.16 -24.25 26.21
N VAL A 587 -17.85 -23.16 25.83
CA VAL A 587 -17.35 -21.80 26.07
C VAL A 587 -17.27 -21.54 27.57
N GLY A 588 -16.16 -20.94 27.99
CA GLY A 588 -15.89 -20.63 29.40
C GLY A 588 -14.40 -20.44 29.61
N PRO A 589 -13.59 -21.51 29.45
CA PRO A 589 -12.14 -21.39 29.47
C PRO A 589 -11.69 -20.42 28.37
N GLU A 590 -10.91 -19.42 28.74
CA GLU A 590 -10.57 -18.31 27.84
C GLU A 590 -9.13 -17.86 28.07
N VAL A 591 -8.50 -17.36 27.01
CA VAL A 591 -7.18 -16.74 27.06
C VAL A 591 -7.28 -15.37 26.43
N THR A 592 -6.73 -14.36 27.08
CA THR A 592 -6.56 -13.03 26.49
C THR A 592 -5.09 -12.68 26.38
N ALA A 593 -4.75 -11.83 25.42
CA ALA A 593 -3.40 -11.32 25.22
C ALA A 593 -3.38 -9.80 25.40
N ARG A 594 -2.39 -9.29 26.13
CA ARG A 594 -2.16 -7.85 26.32
C ARG A 594 -0.73 -7.49 26.01
N HIS A 595 -0.56 -6.46 25.21
CA HIS A 595 0.73 -5.83 24.96
C HIS A 595 1.18 -5.06 26.19
N ASP A 596 2.48 -5.05 26.41
CA ASP A 596 3.16 -4.15 27.32
C ASP A 596 4.24 -3.43 26.53
N ALA A 597 3.92 -2.22 26.08
CA ALA A 597 4.83 -1.38 25.28
C ALA A 597 6.13 -1.04 26.04
N SER A 598 6.11 -1.03 27.38
CA SER A 598 7.28 -0.69 28.18
C SER A 598 8.34 -1.79 28.21
N THR A 599 7.91 -3.04 28.14
CA THR A 599 8.79 -4.21 28.11
C THR A 599 8.93 -4.81 26.72
N GLY A 600 8.06 -4.44 25.78
CA GLY A 600 7.98 -5.03 24.44
C GLY A 600 7.50 -6.48 24.47
N GLN A 601 6.74 -6.86 25.50
CA GLN A 601 6.26 -8.23 25.74
C GLN A 601 4.73 -8.30 25.67
N VAL A 602 4.24 -9.53 25.65
CA VAL A 602 2.83 -9.91 25.70
C VAL A 602 2.59 -10.70 26.99
N THR A 603 1.54 -10.34 27.71
CA THR A 603 1.03 -11.13 28.83
C THR A 603 -0.19 -11.92 28.38
N LEU A 604 -0.15 -13.23 28.57
CA LEU A 604 -1.31 -14.10 28.39
C LEU A 604 -2.01 -14.31 29.73
N VAL A 605 -3.33 -14.14 29.76
CA VAL A 605 -4.15 -14.40 30.94
C VAL A 605 -5.08 -15.57 30.66
N PHE A 606 -4.79 -16.71 31.29
CA PHE A 606 -5.59 -17.92 31.22
C PHE A 606 -6.67 -17.87 32.28
N SER A 607 -7.94 -18.00 31.88
CA SER A 607 -9.09 -17.91 32.78
C SER A 607 -9.95 -19.16 32.67
N ASN A 608 -10.41 -19.66 33.81
CA ASN A 608 -11.30 -20.81 33.89
C ASN A 608 -12.50 -20.49 34.80
N PRO A 609 -13.58 -19.90 34.27
CA PRO A 609 -14.81 -19.69 35.03
C PRO A 609 -15.61 -20.99 35.26
N GLY A 610 -15.15 -22.13 34.74
CA GLY A 610 -15.81 -23.42 34.86
C GLY A 610 -15.70 -24.04 36.24
N LYS A 611 -16.28 -25.24 36.37
CA LYS A 611 -16.36 -25.99 37.64
C LYS A 611 -15.30 -27.07 37.81
N THR A 612 -14.53 -27.34 36.76
CA THR A 612 -13.44 -28.33 36.75
C THR A 612 -12.14 -27.67 36.31
N PRO A 613 -10.97 -28.13 36.78
CA PRO A 613 -9.69 -27.65 36.28
C PRO A 613 -9.57 -27.81 34.76
N VAL A 614 -8.90 -26.87 34.10
CA VAL A 614 -8.62 -26.89 32.66
C VAL A 614 -7.12 -26.80 32.45
N THR A 615 -6.60 -27.63 31.55
CA THR A 615 -5.20 -27.62 31.16
C THR A 615 -5.08 -27.04 29.76
N PHE A 616 -4.36 -25.93 29.66
CA PHE A 616 -4.01 -25.27 28.42
C PHE A 616 -2.59 -25.65 28.00
N THR A 617 -2.36 -25.75 26.69
CA THR A 617 -1.02 -25.91 26.10
C THR A 617 -0.78 -24.77 25.14
N ALA A 618 0.27 -23.98 25.39
CA ALA A 618 0.67 -22.86 24.56
C ALA A 618 1.97 -23.20 23.80
N THR A 619 2.01 -22.85 22.52
CA THR A 619 3.16 -23.02 21.61
C THR A 619 3.43 -21.69 20.91
N ASP A 620 4.70 -21.29 20.81
CA ASP A 620 5.15 -20.10 20.10
C ASP A 620 5.69 -20.50 18.72
N ALA A 621 5.22 -19.87 17.65
CA ALA A 621 5.69 -20.14 16.29
C ALA A 621 7.18 -19.77 16.08
N TYR A 622 7.70 -18.84 16.87
CA TYR A 622 9.12 -18.45 16.84
C TYR A 622 10.02 -19.32 17.73
N ALA A 623 9.42 -20.18 18.57
CA ALA A 623 10.11 -21.18 19.39
C ALA A 623 9.34 -22.51 19.36
N PRO A 624 9.23 -23.17 18.19
CA PRO A 624 8.30 -24.30 18.00
C PRO A 624 8.69 -25.56 18.79
N GLY A 625 9.92 -25.62 19.33
CA GLY A 625 10.36 -26.68 20.23
C GLY A 625 9.89 -26.50 21.68
N ASP A 626 9.38 -25.33 22.03
CA ASP A 626 8.93 -25.00 23.38
C ASP A 626 7.42 -25.16 23.49
N HIS A 627 6.98 -25.97 24.46
CA HIS A 627 5.58 -26.15 24.81
C HIS A 627 5.37 -25.86 26.28
N TYR A 628 4.37 -25.03 26.58
CA TYR A 628 4.08 -24.60 27.94
C TYR A 628 2.70 -25.06 28.36
N THR A 629 2.64 -25.83 29.44
CA THR A 629 1.38 -26.36 29.97
C THR A 629 0.96 -25.64 31.25
N TYR A 630 -0.29 -25.15 31.27
CA TYR A 630 -0.85 -24.42 32.39
C TYR A 630 -2.18 -25.02 32.82
N THR A 631 -2.23 -25.63 34.00
CA THR A 631 -3.49 -26.04 34.64
C THR A 631 -4.05 -24.89 35.47
N VAL A 632 -5.27 -24.46 35.15
CA VAL A 632 -6.01 -23.40 35.86
C VAL A 632 -7.16 -24.03 36.61
N ALA A 633 -7.20 -23.81 37.93
CA ALA A 633 -8.25 -24.32 38.81
C ALA A 633 -9.63 -23.77 38.41
N ALA A 634 -10.69 -24.47 38.81
CA ALA A 634 -12.07 -24.00 38.66
C ALA A 634 -12.26 -22.63 39.33
N GLY A 635 -12.89 -21.68 38.62
CA GLY A 635 -13.04 -20.29 39.05
C GLY A 635 -11.73 -19.48 39.10
N GLY A 636 -10.61 -20.05 38.67
CA GLY A 636 -9.29 -19.43 38.77
C GLY A 636 -8.85 -18.70 37.50
N SER A 637 -7.77 -17.93 37.65
CA SER A 637 -7.02 -17.36 36.54
C SER A 637 -5.51 -17.48 36.79
N ARG A 638 -4.73 -17.41 35.71
CA ARG A 638 -3.27 -17.40 35.75
C ARG A 638 -2.76 -16.41 34.70
N SER A 639 -2.00 -15.42 35.14
CA SER A 639 -1.28 -14.51 34.25
C SER A 639 0.13 -15.01 34.01
N VAL A 640 0.55 -15.03 32.75
CA VAL A 640 1.88 -15.44 32.31
C VAL A 640 2.46 -14.32 31.44
N PRO A 641 3.37 -13.49 31.97
CA PRO A 641 4.07 -12.48 31.18
C PRO A 641 5.19 -13.12 30.34
N GLY A 642 5.82 -12.34 29.46
CA GLY A 642 7.04 -12.74 28.76
C GLY A 642 6.84 -13.47 27.44
N TRP A 643 5.64 -13.42 26.85
CA TRP A 643 5.43 -13.85 25.48
C TRP A 643 5.87 -12.73 24.53
N GLY A 644 6.37 -13.05 23.34
CA GLY A 644 7.18 -12.08 22.59
C GLY A 644 8.64 -12.35 22.89
N VAL A 645 9.13 -13.42 22.28
CA VAL A 645 10.50 -13.89 22.42
C VAL A 645 11.48 -12.76 22.12
N ALA A 646 12.52 -12.61 22.94
CA ALA A 646 13.69 -11.78 22.63
C ALA A 646 14.36 -12.15 21.28
N ALA A 647 14.02 -13.31 20.71
CA ALA A 647 14.43 -13.77 19.38
C ALA A 647 13.57 -13.23 18.22
N GLY A 648 12.35 -12.73 18.49
CA GLY A 648 11.39 -12.31 17.48
C GLY A 648 11.36 -10.81 17.20
N ASN A 649 12.24 -9.99 17.80
CA ASN A 649 12.23 -8.52 17.68
C ASN A 649 10.82 -7.91 17.90
N HIS A 650 10.19 -8.23 19.03
CA HIS A 650 8.84 -7.81 19.42
C HIS A 650 7.67 -8.42 18.61
N TRP A 651 7.94 -9.30 17.66
CA TRP A 651 6.91 -10.16 17.06
C TRP A 651 6.53 -11.31 17.98
N TYR A 652 5.24 -11.69 17.95
CA TYR A 652 4.69 -12.82 18.69
C TYR A 652 3.69 -13.57 17.83
N ASP A 653 3.62 -14.89 17.99
CA ASP A 653 2.61 -15.75 17.38
C ASP A 653 2.41 -16.99 18.26
N VAL A 654 1.46 -16.89 19.19
CA VAL A 654 1.22 -17.91 20.21
C VAL A 654 -0.11 -18.59 19.94
N THR A 655 -0.07 -19.92 19.83
CA THR A 655 -1.27 -20.75 19.74
C THR A 655 -1.49 -21.50 21.05
N VAL A 656 -2.68 -21.35 21.62
CA VAL A 656 -3.12 -22.06 22.82
C VAL A 656 -4.22 -23.05 22.47
N THR A 657 -4.06 -24.30 22.90
CA THR A 657 -5.06 -25.38 22.83
C THR A 657 -5.50 -25.77 24.23
N SER A 658 -6.64 -26.49 24.34
CA SER A 658 -7.15 -26.98 25.62
C SER A 658 -7.46 -28.48 25.55
N ALA A 659 -7.08 -29.22 26.58
CA ALA A 659 -7.43 -30.64 26.69
C ALA A 659 -8.94 -30.87 26.93
N SER A 660 -9.71 -29.83 27.30
CA SER A 660 -11.14 -29.93 27.57
C SER A 660 -12.02 -29.87 26.31
N ASP A 661 -11.48 -29.44 25.19
CA ASP A 661 -12.20 -29.28 23.92
C ASP A 661 -11.21 -29.42 22.76
N SER A 662 -11.36 -30.49 21.98
CA SER A 662 -10.41 -30.86 20.92
C SER A 662 -10.35 -29.86 19.76
N VAL A 663 -11.34 -28.98 19.63
CA VAL A 663 -11.35 -27.91 18.62
C VAL A 663 -11.03 -26.53 19.21
N TYR A 664 -10.70 -26.45 20.50
CA TYR A 664 -10.34 -25.20 21.16
C TYR A 664 -9.00 -24.67 20.65
N VAL A 665 -9.05 -23.47 20.08
CA VAL A 665 -7.86 -22.73 19.65
C VAL A 665 -8.01 -21.27 20.06
N ARG A 666 -6.93 -20.71 20.61
CA ARG A 666 -6.68 -19.27 20.69
C ARG A 666 -5.34 -18.97 20.07
N ARG A 667 -5.30 -18.27 18.94
CA ARG A 667 -4.06 -17.79 18.32
C ARG A 667 -3.96 -16.28 18.47
N PHE A 668 -2.83 -15.81 18.97
CA PHE A 668 -2.52 -14.40 19.13
C PHE A 668 -1.25 -14.12 18.36
N ALA A 669 -1.32 -13.28 17.33
CA ALA A 669 -0.14 -12.86 16.61
C ALA A 669 -0.14 -11.35 16.29
N GLY A 670 1.05 -10.83 16.03
CA GLY A 670 1.29 -9.44 15.64
C GLY A 670 2.65 -8.94 16.15
N HIS A 671 2.80 -7.63 16.21
CA HIS A 671 3.96 -6.93 16.73
C HIS A 671 3.56 -6.10 17.97
N VAL A 672 4.45 -6.00 18.96
CA VAL A 672 4.27 -5.10 20.10
C VAL A 672 4.97 -3.78 19.78
N GLU A 673 4.19 -2.72 19.56
CA GLU A 673 4.74 -1.39 19.33
C GLU A 673 5.30 -0.79 20.62
N THR A 674 6.59 -0.47 20.63
CA THR A 674 7.30 0.12 21.78
C THR A 674 7.60 1.61 21.59
N GLY A 675 7.22 2.17 20.44
CA GLY A 675 7.63 3.50 19.98
C GLY A 675 9.07 3.55 19.43
N ALA A 676 9.80 2.43 19.45
CA ALA A 676 11.12 2.31 18.83
C ALA A 676 11.05 1.54 17.51
N ALA A 677 12.00 1.83 16.63
CA ALA A 677 12.14 1.11 15.36
C ALA A 677 12.55 -0.36 15.61
N SER A 678 12.11 -1.27 14.75
CA SER A 678 12.26 -2.73 14.90
C SER A 678 12.76 -3.37 13.59
N THR A 679 12.40 -4.63 13.35
CA THR A 679 12.51 -5.32 12.06
C THR A 679 11.16 -5.83 11.59
N ASN A 680 11.06 -6.20 10.31
CA ASN A 680 9.93 -6.98 9.81
C ASN A 680 9.79 -8.33 10.55
N ASP A 681 8.67 -9.02 10.29
CA ASP A 681 8.38 -10.33 10.87
C ASP A 681 9.45 -11.37 10.49
N PRO A 682 10.16 -11.99 11.46
CA PRO A 682 11.17 -13.01 11.16
C PRO A 682 10.59 -14.36 10.69
N ALA A 683 9.28 -14.58 10.76
CA ALA A 683 8.61 -15.77 10.26
C ALA A 683 8.24 -15.69 8.77
N THR A 684 8.56 -14.58 8.09
CA THR A 684 8.40 -14.46 6.64
C THR A 684 9.05 -15.64 5.92
N LEU A 685 8.32 -16.29 5.01
CA LEU A 685 8.85 -17.40 4.23
C LEU A 685 9.83 -16.90 3.17
N THR A 686 11.10 -17.29 3.29
CA THR A 686 12.17 -16.92 2.37
C THR A 686 12.72 -18.12 1.60
N ASP A 687 13.50 -17.83 0.55
CA ASP A 687 14.31 -18.80 -0.20
C ASP A 687 15.39 -19.51 0.63
#